data_AF-A0A811UBD1-F1
#
_entry.id   AF-A0A811UBD1-F1
#
_cell.length_a   1.000
_cell.length_b   1.000
_cell.length_c   1.000
_cell.angle_alpha   90.00
_cell.angle_beta   90.00
_cell.angle_gamma   90.00
#
_symmetry.space_group_name_H-M   'P 1'
#
loop_
_entity.id
_entity.type
_entity.pdbx_description
1 polymer ?
#
loop_
_entity_poly.entity_id
_entity_poly.type
_entity_poly.pdbx_seq_one_letter_code
_entity_poly.pdbx_strand_id
1 'polypeptide(L)'
;MREVRIALIEADVSLEVIKRFISDIKDKVVGEQVIKSVSPVQMIIKIVKDNLVAILGSKKSELNLAVKPPAVIMIVGLQGADVYRPAAQKQLEVLGKQIDVQTLPTVVGEGPIAITKRALAAAKNGNYDVLILDTAGRLHIDNNMMNELKAIKEITSPTEVILVADAMIGQDAVNIVKSFNERIGVTGIVLTRVDGDARGGAALSMRMITNCPIKFIACGEKLSDLDDFYPDRIARRILDMGDVVSLVERAAEIVGQEEINKLQEKIKKGRFDLNDLIRMLKTLKKMDGISNIIRFIPSSFTKKLGSGIPDDGRVKKYIAIINSMTKKEKRDPDILNGKRRLRIAKGSGTNVMDINLLIKQYDQINAIVNKFGKVDYSKLKESDLIDMLEFVLQYLDYMEIRYSMSEKKLKAAVVLSGCGHLDGTEIREGVLSLLVLDQQEVEVKCFAPDIDVTQVMDHKAKEAVKEKRNVLVEAARITRGEIYDLKEAKAEDFDMLVVPGGYGVARNLSNLGENRDAVTVLPEFERLVSEFFITKKPIGAICISPAIIVFILSSRIGKEKNRIKVTIGDDREKLIEKLGGEHIKCDTELSIEDEEHNVFSCSAYIRSDEGTYSVYQGIKHMIDGMVKKLTKGIK
;
A
#
# COMPACT_ATOMS: atom_id res chain seq x y z
N MET A 1 -16.22 18.98 9.70
CA MET A 1 -15.76 19.98 8.69
C MET A 1 -14.24 20.15 8.62
N ARG A 2 -13.51 20.31 9.74
CA ARG A 2 -12.02 20.39 9.71
C ARG A 2 -11.39 19.13 9.10
N GLU A 3 -11.86 17.95 9.48
CA GLU A 3 -11.38 16.67 8.95
C GLU A 3 -11.67 16.49 7.46
N VAL A 4 -12.89 16.81 7.01
CA VAL A 4 -13.25 16.83 5.57
C VAL A 4 -12.29 17.74 4.78
N ARG A 5 -11.91 18.89 5.35
CA ARG A 5 -10.94 19.79 4.73
C ARG A 5 -9.56 19.15 4.60
N ILE A 6 -9.08 18.50 5.67
CA ILE A 6 -7.78 17.81 5.67
C ILE A 6 -7.79 16.67 4.64
N ALA A 7 -8.86 15.87 4.60
CA ALA A 7 -9.01 14.78 3.64
C ALA A 7 -8.97 15.25 2.18
N LEU A 8 -9.56 16.41 1.87
CA LEU A 8 -9.50 17.00 0.53
C LEU A 8 -8.11 17.57 0.19
N ILE A 9 -7.39 18.10 1.19
CA ILE A 9 -5.99 18.55 1.00
C ILE A 9 -5.09 17.34 0.73
N GLU A 10 -5.24 16.27 1.50
CA GLU A 10 -4.52 15.01 1.31
C GLU A 10 -4.86 14.32 -0.02
N ALA A 11 -5.99 14.69 -0.64
CA ALA A 11 -6.40 14.25 -1.97
C ALA A 11 -5.91 15.18 -3.10
N ASP A 12 -5.01 16.12 -2.81
CA ASP A 12 -4.49 17.12 -3.76
C ASP A 12 -5.56 18.03 -4.41
N VAL A 13 -6.70 18.23 -3.73
CA VAL A 13 -7.74 19.16 -4.20
C VAL A 13 -7.29 20.61 -4.01
N SER A 14 -7.57 21.50 -4.97
CA SER A 14 -7.19 22.91 -4.86
C SER A 14 -7.83 23.64 -3.69
N LEU A 15 -7.07 24.54 -3.05
CA LEU A 15 -7.55 25.30 -1.91
C LEU A 15 -8.78 26.17 -2.26
N GLU A 16 -8.84 26.67 -3.49
CA GLU A 16 -10.01 27.40 -4.02
C GLU A 16 -11.24 26.48 -4.07
N VAL A 17 -11.09 25.28 -4.63
CA VAL A 17 -12.14 24.27 -4.74
C VAL A 17 -12.59 23.80 -3.35
N ILE A 18 -11.66 23.58 -2.42
CA ILE A 18 -11.96 23.19 -1.04
C ILE A 18 -12.78 24.27 -0.33
N LYS A 19 -12.40 25.55 -0.47
CA LYS A 19 -13.14 26.66 0.16
C LYS A 19 -14.58 26.71 -0.34
N ARG A 20 -14.78 26.61 -1.66
CA ARG A 20 -16.10 26.59 -2.29
C ARG A 20 -16.92 25.38 -1.85
N PHE A 21 -16.34 24.19 -1.91
CA PHE A 21 -16.97 22.94 -1.50
C PHE A 21 -17.43 22.95 -0.04
N ILE A 22 -16.59 23.44 0.88
CA ILE A 22 -16.93 23.53 2.31
C ILE A 22 -18.03 24.56 2.56
N SER A 23 -18.07 25.65 1.79
CA SER A 23 -19.16 26.63 1.86
C SER A 23 -20.50 25.99 1.47
N ASP A 24 -20.53 25.32 0.31
CA ASP A 24 -21.73 24.66 -0.22
C ASP A 24 -22.31 23.61 0.75
N ILE A 25 -21.45 22.92 1.50
CA ILE A 25 -21.88 21.94 2.51
C ILE A 25 -22.45 22.62 3.76
N LYS A 26 -21.83 23.71 4.23
CA LYS A 26 -22.30 24.40 5.44
C LYS A 26 -23.75 24.88 5.27
N ASP A 27 -24.08 25.41 4.10
CA ASP A 27 -25.44 25.87 3.81
C ASP A 27 -26.45 24.72 3.79
N LYS A 28 -26.06 23.54 3.30
CA LYS A 28 -26.91 22.33 3.30
C LYS A 28 -27.11 21.74 4.69
N VAL A 29 -26.05 21.68 5.51
CA VAL A 29 -26.10 21.12 6.87
C VAL A 29 -26.98 21.96 7.80
N VAL A 30 -27.02 23.29 7.62
CA VAL A 30 -27.86 24.19 8.44
C VAL A 30 -29.35 24.09 8.08
N GLY A 31 -29.68 23.72 6.84
CA GLY A 31 -31.06 23.65 6.34
C GLY A 31 -31.77 22.30 6.54
N GLU A 32 -31.04 21.23 6.87
CA GLU A 32 -31.59 19.87 6.93
C GLU A 32 -31.97 19.47 8.37
N GLN A 33 -33.23 19.08 8.59
CA GLN A 33 -33.69 18.62 9.91
C GLN A 33 -33.09 17.24 10.23
N VAL A 34 -32.49 17.09 11.41
CA VAL A 34 -31.91 15.83 11.89
C VAL A 34 -33.01 14.76 11.93
N ILE A 35 -32.91 13.75 11.05
CA ILE A 35 -33.81 12.60 11.06
C ILE A 35 -33.52 11.80 12.34
N LYS A 36 -34.54 11.59 13.18
CA LYS A 36 -34.41 10.98 14.52
C LYS A 36 -33.80 9.56 14.54
N SER A 37 -33.68 8.90 13.39
CA SER A 37 -33.23 7.50 13.25
C SER A 37 -31.80 7.34 12.72
N VAL A 38 -31.06 8.42 12.41
CA VAL A 38 -29.70 8.36 11.87
C VAL A 38 -28.78 9.23 12.72
N SER A 39 -27.54 8.77 12.98
CA SER A 39 -26.60 9.56 13.77
C SER A 39 -26.21 10.87 13.04
N PRO A 40 -26.01 12.00 13.74
CA PRO A 40 -25.59 13.25 13.11
C PRO A 40 -24.28 13.15 12.30
N VAL A 41 -23.39 12.24 12.70
CA VAL A 41 -22.12 11.97 11.99
C VAL A 41 -22.38 11.32 10.63
N GLN A 42 -23.25 10.30 10.56
CA GLN A 42 -23.63 9.65 9.31
C GLN A 42 -24.38 10.59 8.37
N MET A 43 -25.20 11.49 8.92
CA MET A 43 -25.89 12.51 8.13
C MET A 43 -24.91 13.49 7.48
N ILE A 44 -23.92 14.00 8.22
CA ILE A 44 -22.87 14.88 7.67
C ILE A 44 -22.09 14.16 6.57
N ILE A 45 -21.71 12.91 6.80
CA ILE A 45 -21.01 12.07 5.83
C ILE A 45 -21.82 11.93 4.54
N LYS A 46 -23.12 11.62 4.66
CA LYS A 46 -24.02 11.47 3.52
C LYS A 46 -24.13 12.77 2.73
N ILE A 47 -24.32 13.90 3.42
CA ILE A 47 -24.37 15.23 2.78
C ILE A 47 -23.08 15.52 2.02
N VAL A 48 -21.92 15.19 2.58
CA VAL A 48 -20.62 15.39 1.93
C VAL A 48 -20.52 14.50 0.68
N LYS A 49 -20.90 13.22 0.75
CA LYS A 49 -20.91 12.28 -0.38
C LYS A 49 -21.83 12.75 -1.49
N ASP A 50 -23.08 13.06 -1.15
CA ASP A 50 -24.09 13.51 -2.10
C ASP A 50 -23.65 14.81 -2.79
N ASN A 51 -22.99 15.70 -2.06
CA ASN A 51 -22.40 16.92 -2.64
C ASN A 51 -21.24 16.62 -3.60
N LEU A 52 -20.34 15.70 -3.25
CA LEU A 52 -19.27 15.26 -4.17
C LEU A 52 -19.85 14.65 -5.45
N VAL A 53 -20.84 13.75 -5.33
CA VAL A 53 -21.49 13.13 -6.50
C VAL A 53 -22.18 14.19 -7.34
N ALA A 54 -22.91 15.11 -6.73
CA ALA A 54 -23.58 16.19 -7.46
C ALA A 54 -22.59 17.03 -8.29
N ILE A 55 -21.42 17.33 -7.72
CA ILE A 55 -20.37 18.09 -8.39
C ILE A 55 -19.73 17.25 -9.52
N LEU A 56 -19.27 16.04 -9.21
CA LEU A 56 -18.62 15.12 -10.15
C LEU A 56 -19.55 14.74 -11.32
N GLY A 57 -20.86 14.74 -11.09
CA GLY A 57 -21.93 14.40 -12.03
C GLY A 57 -22.80 13.31 -11.45
N SER A 58 -24.12 13.40 -11.58
CA SER A 58 -25.02 12.39 -11.00
C SER A 58 -25.06 11.07 -11.76
N LYS A 59 -24.61 11.04 -13.02
CA LYS A 59 -24.62 9.87 -13.90
C LYS A 59 -23.37 9.82 -14.77
N LYS A 60 -23.05 8.63 -15.28
CA LYS A 60 -22.06 8.43 -16.35
C LYS A 60 -22.40 9.35 -17.53
N SER A 61 -21.40 10.03 -18.07
CA SER A 61 -21.55 10.88 -19.24
C SER A 61 -20.96 10.17 -20.45
N GLU A 62 -21.79 9.84 -21.43
CA GLU A 62 -21.36 9.19 -22.67
C GLU A 62 -20.85 10.20 -23.70
N LEU A 63 -20.12 9.72 -24.71
CA LEU A 63 -19.73 10.53 -25.87
C LEU A 63 -20.98 10.88 -26.69
N ASN A 64 -21.11 12.14 -27.07
CA ASN A 64 -22.16 12.55 -27.98
C ASN A 64 -21.80 12.16 -29.42
N LEU A 65 -22.29 11.00 -29.85
CA LEU A 65 -22.13 10.50 -31.23
C LEU A 65 -23.42 10.65 -32.05
N ALA A 66 -24.46 11.28 -31.49
CA ALA A 66 -25.79 11.41 -32.11
C ALA A 66 -25.82 12.52 -33.16
N VAL A 67 -24.99 12.39 -34.20
CA VAL A 67 -24.87 13.32 -35.31
C VAL A 67 -24.85 12.56 -36.65
N LYS A 68 -25.01 13.29 -37.76
CA LYS A 68 -24.79 12.69 -39.08
C LYS A 68 -23.30 12.34 -39.25
N PRO A 69 -22.96 11.09 -39.60
CA PRO A 69 -21.58 10.67 -39.80
C PRO A 69 -20.78 11.53 -40.81
N PRO A 70 -19.47 11.69 -40.61
CA PRO A 70 -18.70 11.22 -39.46
C PRO A 70 -18.88 12.12 -38.22
N ALA A 71 -19.06 11.52 -37.05
CA ALA A 71 -18.94 12.23 -35.78
C ALA A 71 -17.47 12.57 -35.54
N VAL A 72 -17.13 13.86 -35.47
CA VAL A 72 -15.74 14.30 -35.30
C VAL A 72 -15.46 14.57 -33.84
N ILE A 73 -14.46 13.87 -33.29
CA ILE A 73 -13.95 14.04 -31.94
C ILE A 73 -12.55 14.66 -32.03
N MET A 74 -12.36 15.80 -31.40
CA MET A 74 -11.07 16.48 -31.32
C MET A 74 -10.46 16.26 -29.94
N ILE A 75 -9.28 15.62 -29.88
CA ILE A 75 -8.54 15.38 -28.64
C ILE A 75 -7.50 16.50 -28.47
N VAL A 76 -7.51 17.16 -27.33
CA VAL A 76 -6.53 18.18 -26.92
C VAL A 76 -5.92 17.78 -25.57
N GLY A 77 -4.67 18.09 -25.29
CA GLY A 77 -4.06 17.67 -24.03
C GLY A 77 -2.76 18.35 -23.64
N LEU A 78 -2.33 18.12 -22.41
CA LEU A 78 -1.06 18.60 -21.85
C LEU A 78 0.15 17.78 -22.31
N GLN A 79 -0.06 16.49 -22.60
CA GLN A 79 0.88 15.60 -23.29
C GLN A 79 0.12 14.71 -24.28
N GLY A 80 0.38 14.88 -25.58
CA GLY A 80 -0.35 14.26 -26.68
C GLY A 80 0.49 14.29 -27.97
N ALA A 81 0.21 13.40 -28.91
CA ALA A 81 1.08 13.08 -30.04
C ALA A 81 1.25 14.27 -30.99
N ASP A 82 2.40 14.91 -30.90
CA ASP A 82 2.72 16.14 -31.61
C ASP A 82 3.31 15.83 -32.99
N VAL A 83 2.83 16.44 -34.06
CA VAL A 83 3.49 16.41 -35.38
C VAL A 83 4.91 16.98 -35.34
N TYR A 84 5.21 17.83 -34.34
CA TYR A 84 6.55 18.32 -34.03
C TYR A 84 7.34 17.36 -33.13
N ARG A 85 6.71 16.31 -32.57
CA ARG A 85 7.39 15.25 -31.82
C ARG A 85 7.83 14.12 -32.77
N PRO A 86 9.12 13.75 -32.76
CA PRO A 86 9.61 12.64 -33.56
C PRO A 86 8.80 11.36 -33.33
N ALA A 87 8.41 10.70 -34.43
CA ALA A 87 7.69 9.42 -34.46
C ALA A 87 6.25 9.39 -33.90
N ALA A 88 5.63 10.53 -33.57
CA ALA A 88 4.25 10.58 -33.07
C ALA A 88 3.22 9.93 -34.02
N GLN A 89 3.26 10.29 -35.30
CA GLN A 89 2.37 9.69 -36.32
C GLN A 89 2.65 8.20 -36.51
N LYS A 90 3.91 7.76 -36.35
CA LYS A 90 4.27 6.35 -36.44
C LYS A 90 3.76 5.56 -35.23
N GLN A 91 3.80 6.16 -34.04
CA GLN A 91 3.23 5.58 -32.83
C GLN A 91 1.72 5.38 -32.98
N LEU A 92 1.00 6.37 -33.53
CA LEU A 92 -0.43 6.26 -33.79
C LEU A 92 -0.73 5.15 -34.83
N GLU A 93 0.05 5.04 -35.89
CA GLU A 93 -0.07 3.96 -36.89
C GLU A 93 0.10 2.56 -36.26
N VAL A 94 1.08 2.39 -35.37
CA VAL A 94 1.29 1.11 -34.66
C VAL A 94 0.12 0.81 -33.73
N LEU A 95 -0.37 1.81 -32.99
CA LEU A 95 -1.51 1.65 -32.10
C LEU A 95 -2.77 1.26 -32.87
N GLY A 96 -3.07 1.96 -33.97
CA GLY A 96 -4.21 1.66 -34.84
C GLY A 96 -4.19 0.22 -35.36
N LYS A 97 -3.02 -0.28 -35.77
CA LYS A 97 -2.86 -1.69 -36.18
C LYS A 97 -3.11 -2.69 -35.05
N GLN A 98 -2.77 -2.35 -33.81
CA GLN A 98 -2.99 -3.23 -32.65
C GLN A 98 -4.47 -3.39 -32.31
N ILE A 99 -5.27 -2.34 -32.54
CA ILE A 99 -6.71 -2.33 -32.21
C ILE A 99 -7.62 -2.42 -33.44
N ASP A 100 -7.05 -2.69 -34.61
CA ASP A 100 -7.76 -2.78 -35.90
C ASP A 100 -8.54 -1.50 -36.26
N VAL A 101 -7.95 -0.33 -35.98
CA VAL A 101 -8.49 0.99 -36.32
C VAL A 101 -7.65 1.62 -37.43
N GLN A 102 -8.31 2.09 -38.49
CA GLN A 102 -7.62 2.72 -39.61
C GLN A 102 -7.06 4.10 -39.25
N THR A 103 -5.79 4.32 -39.55
CA THR A 103 -5.08 5.59 -39.35
C THR A 103 -4.80 6.25 -40.69
N LEU A 104 -4.87 7.58 -40.74
CA LEU A 104 -4.55 8.34 -41.95
C LEU A 104 -3.07 8.15 -42.34
N PRO A 105 -2.75 7.83 -43.60
CA PRO A 105 -1.36 7.71 -44.05
C PRO A 105 -0.56 9.01 -43.86
N THR A 106 0.66 8.87 -43.36
CA THR A 106 1.58 9.96 -43.07
C THR A 106 2.18 10.56 -44.34
N VAL A 107 2.20 11.90 -44.44
CA VAL A 107 2.90 12.66 -45.48
C VAL A 107 3.92 13.56 -44.79
N VAL A 108 5.20 13.39 -45.12
CA VAL A 108 6.30 14.12 -44.48
C VAL A 108 6.21 15.61 -44.80
N GLY A 109 6.29 16.47 -43.77
CA GLY A 109 6.27 17.92 -43.91
C GLY A 109 4.89 18.55 -44.09
N GLU A 110 3.81 17.77 -44.01
CA GLU A 110 2.44 18.28 -44.07
C GLU A 110 2.04 18.96 -42.75
N GLY A 111 1.48 20.17 -42.81
CA GLY A 111 1.05 20.91 -41.61
C GLY A 111 -0.31 20.44 -41.06
N PRO A 112 -0.63 20.73 -39.77
CA PRO A 112 -1.85 20.25 -39.09
C PRO A 112 -3.16 20.56 -39.81
N ILE A 113 -3.29 21.77 -40.38
CA ILE A 113 -4.49 22.20 -41.11
C ILE A 113 -4.69 21.36 -42.38
N ALA A 114 -3.61 21.05 -43.11
CA ALA A 114 -3.67 20.25 -44.33
C ALA A 114 -4.02 18.79 -44.01
N ILE A 115 -3.37 18.21 -42.99
CA ILE A 115 -3.68 16.88 -42.44
C ILE A 115 -5.16 16.79 -42.06
N THR A 116 -5.69 17.80 -41.36
CA THR A 116 -7.08 17.85 -40.91
C THR A 116 -8.06 17.81 -42.08
N LYS A 117 -7.84 18.62 -43.12
CA LYS A 117 -8.70 18.62 -44.32
C LYS A 117 -8.68 17.27 -45.04
N ARG A 118 -7.50 16.65 -45.13
CA ARG A 118 -7.32 15.33 -45.74
C ARG A 118 -7.98 14.23 -44.92
N ALA A 119 -7.86 14.26 -43.60
CA ALA A 119 -8.53 13.35 -42.68
C ALA A 119 -10.05 13.42 -42.83
N LEU A 120 -10.60 14.64 -42.88
CA LEU A 120 -12.04 14.85 -43.04
C LEU A 120 -12.55 14.35 -44.41
N ALA A 121 -11.80 14.58 -45.49
CA ALA A 121 -12.14 14.06 -46.80
C ALA A 121 -12.07 12.52 -46.85
N ALA A 122 -11.04 11.92 -46.26
CA ALA A 122 -10.90 10.47 -46.17
C ALA A 122 -12.02 9.83 -45.34
N ALA A 123 -12.39 10.46 -44.21
CA ALA A 123 -13.48 10.00 -43.35
C ALA A 123 -14.83 9.99 -44.09
N LYS A 124 -15.12 11.07 -44.84
CA LYS A 124 -16.35 11.20 -45.64
C LYS A 124 -16.38 10.22 -46.82
N ASN A 125 -15.29 10.13 -47.59
CA ASN A 125 -15.24 9.27 -48.77
C ASN A 125 -15.19 7.78 -48.41
N GLY A 126 -14.61 7.44 -47.26
CA GLY A 126 -14.54 6.08 -46.74
C GLY A 126 -15.77 5.65 -45.92
N ASN A 127 -16.79 6.50 -45.81
CA ASN A 127 -17.99 6.27 -45.01
C ASN A 127 -17.72 5.84 -43.56
N TYR A 128 -16.76 6.50 -42.91
CA TYR A 128 -16.48 6.26 -41.49
C TYR A 128 -17.53 6.90 -40.60
N ASP A 129 -17.90 6.20 -39.52
CA ASP A 129 -18.87 6.71 -38.55
C ASP A 129 -18.27 7.74 -37.60
N VAL A 130 -17.00 7.57 -37.23
CA VAL A 130 -16.29 8.40 -36.24
C VAL A 130 -14.91 8.77 -36.78
N LEU A 131 -14.56 10.06 -36.64
CA LEU A 131 -13.22 10.58 -36.91
C LEU A 131 -12.62 11.12 -35.62
N ILE A 132 -11.52 10.54 -35.16
CA ILE A 132 -10.76 11.04 -34.00
C ILE A 132 -9.55 11.82 -34.51
N LEU A 133 -9.47 13.09 -34.11
CA LEU A 133 -8.35 13.97 -34.40
C LEU A 133 -7.49 14.11 -33.14
N ASP A 134 -6.36 13.42 -33.14
CA ASP A 134 -5.34 13.59 -32.10
C ASP A 134 -4.48 14.82 -32.43
N THR A 135 -4.44 15.77 -31.50
CA THR A 135 -3.69 17.02 -31.67
C THR A 135 -2.45 17.03 -30.78
N ALA A 136 -1.46 17.83 -31.16
CA ALA A 136 -0.23 17.99 -30.39
C ALA A 136 -0.52 18.42 -28.95
N GLY A 137 0.00 17.69 -27.97
CA GLY A 137 -0.15 18.08 -26.56
C GLY A 137 0.92 19.06 -26.14
N ARG A 138 0.55 20.12 -25.40
CA ARG A 138 1.45 21.25 -25.13
C ARG A 138 1.34 21.73 -23.68
N LEU A 139 2.50 21.78 -23.01
CA LEU A 139 2.67 22.12 -21.59
C LEU A 139 2.51 23.60 -21.26
N HIS A 140 2.61 24.49 -22.27
CA HIS A 140 2.49 25.94 -22.10
C HIS A 140 1.52 26.53 -23.14
N ILE A 141 0.73 27.53 -22.74
CA ILE A 141 -0.22 28.23 -23.60
C ILE A 141 0.55 29.18 -24.52
N ASP A 142 0.87 28.75 -25.73
CA ASP A 142 1.36 29.62 -26.81
C ASP A 142 0.17 30.14 -27.65
N ASN A 143 0.14 31.43 -27.94
CA ASN A 143 -0.91 32.04 -28.75
C ASN A 143 -0.94 31.51 -30.19
N ASN A 144 0.21 31.21 -30.79
CA ASN A 144 0.28 30.65 -32.14
C ASN A 144 -0.37 29.26 -32.20
N MET A 145 -0.17 28.47 -31.15
CA MET A 145 -0.79 27.16 -30.99
C MET A 145 -2.31 27.24 -30.88
N MET A 146 -2.81 28.12 -30.01
CA MET A 146 -4.25 28.25 -29.80
C MET A 146 -4.96 28.69 -31.08
N ASN A 147 -4.29 29.48 -31.92
CA ASN A 147 -4.80 29.85 -33.24
C ASN A 147 -4.88 28.66 -34.19
N GLU A 148 -3.89 27.75 -34.16
CA GLU A 148 -3.94 26.51 -34.93
C GLU A 148 -5.09 25.59 -34.49
N LEU A 149 -5.28 25.38 -33.19
CA LEU A 149 -6.39 24.57 -32.67
C LEU A 149 -7.75 25.20 -33.00
N LYS A 150 -7.86 26.54 -32.96
CA LYS A 150 -9.06 27.25 -33.42
C LYS A 150 -9.33 27.01 -34.90
N ALA A 151 -8.31 27.10 -35.75
CA ALA A 151 -8.45 26.84 -37.18
C ALA A 151 -8.89 25.38 -37.46
N ILE A 152 -8.32 24.41 -36.75
CA ILE A 152 -8.75 23.00 -36.83
C ILE A 152 -10.22 22.87 -36.42
N LYS A 153 -10.61 23.48 -35.29
CA LYS A 153 -11.98 23.48 -34.80
C LYS A 153 -12.97 24.10 -35.80
N GLU A 154 -12.61 25.23 -36.42
CA GLU A 154 -13.44 25.90 -37.43
C GLU A 154 -13.64 25.02 -38.67
N ILE A 155 -12.58 24.35 -39.14
CA ILE A 155 -12.63 23.47 -40.32
C ILE A 155 -13.50 22.24 -40.07
N THR A 156 -13.44 21.71 -38.86
CA THR A 156 -13.99 20.38 -38.53
C THR A 156 -15.33 20.43 -37.83
N SER A 157 -15.65 21.54 -37.17
CA SER A 157 -16.84 21.72 -36.33
C SER A 157 -17.11 20.48 -35.46
N PRO A 158 -16.15 20.11 -34.58
CA PRO A 158 -16.18 18.83 -33.88
C PRO A 158 -17.40 18.73 -32.97
N THR A 159 -17.98 17.52 -32.92
CA THR A 159 -19.11 17.20 -32.05
C THR A 159 -18.67 17.14 -30.59
N GLU A 160 -17.46 16.65 -30.34
CA GLU A 160 -16.86 16.58 -29.02
C GLU A 160 -15.42 17.12 -29.08
N VAL A 161 -15.07 17.99 -28.13
CA VAL A 161 -13.70 18.43 -27.85
C VAL A 161 -13.31 17.86 -26.49
N ILE A 162 -12.45 16.86 -26.51
CA ILE A 162 -12.05 16.09 -25.33
C ILE A 162 -10.68 16.57 -24.85
N LEU A 163 -10.61 17.06 -23.62
CA LEU A 163 -9.37 17.43 -22.96
C LEU A 163 -8.78 16.24 -22.18
N VAL A 164 -7.55 15.84 -22.52
CA VAL A 164 -6.79 14.84 -21.80
C VAL A 164 -5.90 15.53 -20.76
N ALA A 165 -6.17 15.26 -19.49
CA ALA A 165 -5.45 15.82 -18.36
C ALA A 165 -4.85 14.72 -17.48
N ASP A 166 -3.61 14.90 -17.04
CA ASP A 166 -2.94 14.00 -16.10
C ASP A 166 -3.41 14.32 -14.68
N ALA A 167 -3.85 13.29 -13.95
CA ALA A 167 -4.36 13.43 -12.58
C ALA A 167 -3.28 13.83 -11.56
N MET A 168 -1.99 13.66 -11.89
CA MET A 168 -0.87 14.07 -11.02
C MET A 168 -0.49 15.55 -11.15
N ILE A 169 -0.94 16.23 -12.21
CA ILE A 169 -0.61 17.65 -12.40
C ILE A 169 -1.54 18.43 -11.48
N GLY A 170 -1.04 18.82 -10.31
CA GLY A 170 -1.80 19.48 -9.24
C GLY A 170 -2.37 20.86 -9.61
N GLN A 171 -2.02 21.90 -8.85
CA GLN A 171 -2.65 23.23 -8.98
C GLN A 171 -2.48 23.87 -10.37
N ASP A 172 -1.40 23.58 -11.09
CA ASP A 172 -1.12 24.21 -12.39
C ASP A 172 -2.03 23.70 -13.52
N ALA A 173 -2.53 22.46 -13.44
CA ALA A 173 -3.43 21.91 -14.45
C ALA A 173 -4.75 22.68 -14.51
N VAL A 174 -5.24 23.17 -13.36
CA VAL A 174 -6.46 23.98 -13.25
C VAL A 174 -6.41 25.19 -14.17
N ASN A 175 -5.31 25.94 -14.16
CA ASN A 175 -5.17 27.15 -14.96
C ASN A 175 -5.10 26.84 -16.46
N ILE A 176 -4.41 25.75 -16.81
CA ILE A 176 -4.27 25.35 -18.21
C ILE A 176 -5.63 24.90 -18.76
N VAL A 177 -6.32 24.04 -18.01
CA VAL A 177 -7.64 23.51 -18.34
C VAL A 177 -8.66 24.65 -18.50
N LYS A 178 -8.66 25.64 -17.60
CA LYS A 178 -9.51 26.83 -17.70
C LYS A 178 -9.27 27.60 -19.01
N SER A 179 -8.00 27.86 -19.34
CA SER A 179 -7.63 28.54 -20.58
C SER A 179 -8.03 27.76 -21.84
N PHE A 180 -7.85 26.44 -21.85
CA PHE A 180 -8.31 25.58 -22.96
C PHE A 180 -9.83 25.65 -23.14
N ASN A 181 -10.57 25.57 -22.03
CA ASN A 181 -12.02 25.65 -22.06
C ASN A 181 -12.52 27.01 -22.57
N GLU A 182 -11.95 28.11 -22.09
CA GLU A 182 -12.32 29.47 -22.52
C GLU A 182 -12.00 29.74 -24.00
N ARG A 183 -10.88 29.22 -24.51
CA ARG A 183 -10.40 29.54 -25.86
C ARG A 183 -10.87 28.57 -26.94
N ILE A 184 -11.02 27.28 -26.61
CA ILE A 184 -11.37 26.21 -27.57
C ILE A 184 -12.75 25.65 -27.28
N GLY A 185 -13.30 25.75 -26.06
CA GLY A 185 -14.60 25.19 -25.69
C GLY A 185 -14.57 23.68 -25.58
N VAL A 186 -14.21 23.19 -24.39
CA VAL A 186 -14.08 21.76 -24.08
C VAL A 186 -15.46 21.19 -23.73
N THR A 187 -15.79 20.02 -24.26
CA THR A 187 -17.10 19.36 -24.02
C THR A 187 -16.98 18.14 -23.13
N GLY A 188 -15.78 17.58 -22.98
CA GLY A 188 -15.52 16.46 -22.07
C GLY A 188 -14.07 16.37 -21.64
N ILE A 189 -13.82 15.66 -20.55
CA ILE A 189 -12.47 15.46 -19.98
C ILE A 189 -12.17 13.97 -19.89
N VAL A 190 -10.92 13.60 -20.19
CA VAL A 190 -10.34 12.29 -19.88
C VAL A 190 -9.20 12.50 -18.89
N LEU A 191 -9.24 11.76 -17.79
CA LEU A 191 -8.19 11.81 -16.77
C LEU A 191 -7.27 10.61 -16.90
N THR A 192 -5.97 10.84 -17.00
CA THR A 192 -4.96 9.78 -17.08
C THR A 192 -4.18 9.65 -15.77
N ARG A 193 -3.50 8.51 -15.58
CA ARG A 193 -2.66 8.20 -14.40
C ARG A 193 -3.40 8.33 -13.06
N VAL A 194 -4.68 7.98 -13.05
CA VAL A 194 -5.55 8.04 -11.86
C VAL A 194 -5.14 7.00 -10.80
N ASP A 195 -4.34 6.01 -11.17
CA ASP A 195 -3.69 5.05 -10.28
C ASP A 195 -2.64 5.69 -9.37
N GLY A 196 -1.99 6.78 -9.82
CA GLY A 196 -1.03 7.52 -9.00
C GLY A 196 -1.58 8.78 -8.32
N ASP A 197 -2.82 9.18 -8.63
CA ASP A 197 -3.57 10.14 -7.80
C ASP A 197 -4.05 9.41 -6.53
N ALA A 198 -3.49 9.78 -5.38
CA ALA A 198 -3.69 9.06 -4.12
C ALA A 198 -5.17 8.91 -3.75
N ARG A 199 -6.06 9.85 -4.13
CA ARG A 199 -7.47 9.85 -3.68
C ARG A 199 -8.50 10.37 -4.69
N GLY A 200 -8.12 10.82 -5.89
CA GLY A 200 -9.07 11.22 -6.94
C GLY A 200 -9.47 12.71 -6.90
N GLY A 201 -8.71 13.56 -6.19
CA GLY A 201 -9.06 14.98 -6.02
C GLY A 201 -8.83 15.84 -7.26
N ALA A 202 -8.04 15.35 -8.22
CA ALA A 202 -7.88 16.00 -9.52
C ALA A 202 -9.22 16.07 -10.27
N ALA A 203 -10.01 14.99 -10.25
CA ALA A 203 -11.32 14.93 -10.88
C ALA A 203 -12.29 15.99 -10.34
N LEU A 204 -12.31 16.16 -9.02
CA LEU A 204 -13.14 17.16 -8.36
C LEU A 204 -12.73 18.57 -8.78
N SER A 205 -11.43 18.84 -8.81
CA SER A 205 -10.88 20.14 -9.19
C SER A 205 -11.23 20.48 -10.65
N MET A 206 -10.98 19.56 -11.59
CA MET A 206 -11.29 19.76 -13.01
C MET A 206 -12.76 20.06 -13.23
N ARG A 207 -13.64 19.31 -12.57
CA ARG A 207 -15.09 19.45 -12.73
C ARG A 207 -15.62 20.76 -12.15
N MET A 208 -15.16 21.16 -10.96
CA MET A 208 -15.63 22.41 -10.31
C MET A 208 -15.21 23.68 -11.05
N ILE A 209 -14.09 23.61 -11.78
CA ILE A 209 -13.56 24.76 -12.52
C ILE A 209 -14.10 24.83 -13.94
N THR A 210 -14.14 23.71 -14.66
CA THR A 210 -14.58 23.71 -16.07
C THR A 210 -16.08 23.56 -16.25
N ASN A 211 -16.75 22.93 -15.28
CA ASN A 211 -18.10 22.40 -15.46
C ASN A 211 -18.26 21.43 -16.64
N CYS A 212 -17.14 20.90 -17.19
CA CYS A 212 -17.12 19.92 -18.27
C CYS A 212 -17.18 18.50 -17.69
N PRO A 213 -17.97 17.58 -18.28
CA PRO A 213 -18.12 16.23 -17.75
C PRO A 213 -16.85 15.42 -17.97
N ILE A 214 -16.46 14.63 -16.97
CA ILE A 214 -15.40 13.64 -17.15
C ILE A 214 -16.06 12.41 -17.78
N LYS A 215 -15.54 11.99 -18.93
CA LYS A 215 -16.08 10.89 -19.74
C LYS A 215 -15.36 9.58 -19.39
N PHE A 216 -14.03 9.62 -19.34
CA PHE A 216 -13.19 8.43 -19.14
C PHE A 216 -12.06 8.70 -18.13
N ILE A 217 -11.55 7.60 -17.56
CA ILE A 217 -10.36 7.56 -16.70
C ILE A 217 -9.40 6.49 -17.21
N ALA A 218 -8.09 6.74 -17.11
CA ALA A 218 -7.07 5.74 -17.39
C ALA A 218 -6.25 5.43 -16.12
N CYS A 219 -6.20 4.14 -15.75
CA CYS A 219 -5.54 3.62 -14.55
C CYS A 219 -4.29 2.79 -14.88
N GLY A 220 -3.58 3.16 -15.95
CA GLY A 220 -2.40 2.46 -16.42
C GLY A 220 -2.01 2.86 -17.84
N GLU A 221 -1.01 2.17 -18.39
CA GLU A 221 -0.43 2.46 -19.72
C GLU A 221 -0.95 1.54 -20.83
N LYS A 222 -1.68 0.46 -20.48
CA LYS A 222 -2.18 -0.48 -21.48
C LYS A 222 -3.50 0.03 -22.06
N LEU A 223 -3.80 -0.43 -23.28
CA LEU A 223 -5.08 -0.18 -23.95
C LEU A 223 -6.30 -0.59 -23.12
N SER A 224 -6.17 -1.66 -22.32
CA SER A 224 -7.21 -2.17 -21.42
C SER A 224 -7.43 -1.31 -20.17
N ASP A 225 -6.58 -0.32 -19.92
CA ASP A 225 -6.59 0.45 -18.67
C ASP A 225 -7.42 1.74 -18.80
N LEU A 226 -8.09 1.96 -19.94
CA LEU A 226 -9.06 3.05 -20.16
C LEU A 226 -10.46 2.57 -19.78
N ASP A 227 -11.07 3.23 -18.80
CA ASP A 227 -12.37 2.91 -18.23
C ASP A 227 -13.34 4.10 -18.27
N ASP A 228 -14.64 3.82 -18.18
CA ASP A 228 -15.65 4.85 -17.98
C ASP A 228 -15.51 5.58 -16.64
N PHE A 229 -15.81 6.88 -16.62
CA PHE A 229 -15.86 7.64 -15.38
C PHE A 229 -17.18 7.42 -14.63
N TYR A 230 -17.07 6.96 -13.37
CA TYR A 230 -18.21 6.80 -12.46
C TYR A 230 -18.07 7.75 -11.26
N PRO A 231 -18.88 8.83 -11.20
CA PRO A 231 -18.80 9.87 -10.16
C PRO A 231 -18.91 9.35 -8.72
N ASP A 232 -19.82 8.42 -8.46
CA ASP A 232 -20.01 7.82 -7.14
C ASP A 232 -18.78 7.00 -6.68
N ARG A 233 -18.07 6.34 -7.60
CA ARG A 233 -16.84 5.60 -7.25
C ARG A 233 -15.71 6.53 -6.82
N ILE A 234 -15.58 7.67 -7.50
CA ILE A 234 -14.57 8.68 -7.18
C ILE A 234 -14.93 9.43 -5.90
N ALA A 235 -16.20 9.79 -5.70
CA ALA A 235 -16.66 10.41 -4.45
C ALA A 235 -16.36 9.53 -3.21
N ARG A 236 -16.59 8.21 -3.33
CA ARG A 236 -16.26 7.25 -2.26
C ARG A 236 -14.76 7.15 -2.02
N ARG A 237 -13.94 7.15 -3.08
CA ARG A 237 -12.48 7.14 -3.00
C ARG A 237 -11.92 8.39 -2.33
N ILE A 238 -12.50 9.57 -2.61
CA ILE A 238 -12.11 10.84 -1.99
C ILE A 238 -12.45 10.86 -0.49
N LEU A 239 -13.59 10.28 -0.09
CA LEU A 239 -14.05 10.28 1.31
C LEU A 239 -13.45 9.18 2.18
N ASP A 240 -12.67 8.27 1.60
CA ASP A 240 -12.10 7.10 2.30
C ASP A 240 -13.13 6.35 3.17
N MET A 241 -14.36 6.27 2.66
CA MET A 241 -15.39 5.45 3.27
C MET A 241 -15.46 4.13 2.52
N GLY A 242 -14.70 3.16 3.03
CA GLY A 242 -14.82 1.76 2.63
C GLY A 242 -16.22 1.26 2.96
N ASP A 243 -17.07 1.15 1.96
CA ASP A 243 -18.49 0.86 2.18
C ASP A 243 -18.84 -0.59 1.81
N VAL A 244 -18.99 -1.40 2.85
CA VAL A 244 -19.49 -2.78 2.87
C VAL A 244 -20.83 -2.90 2.14
N VAL A 245 -21.63 -1.82 2.09
CA VAL A 245 -22.94 -1.75 1.42
C VAL A 245 -22.84 -2.01 -0.08
N SER A 246 -21.75 -1.58 -0.75
CA SER A 246 -21.61 -1.76 -2.21
C SER A 246 -21.24 -3.17 -2.65
N LEU A 247 -20.60 -3.93 -1.76
CA LEU A 247 -20.30 -5.34 -1.95
C LEU A 247 -21.58 -6.18 -1.89
N VAL A 248 -22.53 -5.78 -1.06
CA VAL A 248 -23.85 -6.42 -0.93
C VAL A 248 -24.74 -6.12 -2.13
N GLU A 249 -24.77 -4.87 -2.61
CA GLU A 249 -25.55 -4.47 -3.78
C GLU A 249 -25.03 -5.12 -5.08
N ARG A 250 -23.71 -5.19 -5.28
CA ARG A 250 -23.11 -5.84 -6.46
C ARG A 250 -23.17 -7.37 -6.42
N ALA A 251 -23.12 -7.97 -5.23
CA ALA A 251 -23.36 -9.41 -5.07
C ALA A 251 -24.80 -9.79 -5.47
N ALA A 252 -25.75 -8.87 -5.32
CA ALA A 252 -27.15 -9.07 -5.70
C ALA A 252 -27.42 -8.88 -7.21
N GLU A 253 -26.66 -8.05 -7.92
CA GLU A 253 -26.84 -7.81 -9.37
C GLU A 253 -26.20 -8.87 -10.28
N ILE A 254 -25.11 -9.50 -9.84
CA ILE A 254 -24.25 -10.31 -10.74
C ILE A 254 -24.58 -11.81 -10.71
N VAL A 255 -25.20 -12.30 -9.64
CA VAL A 255 -25.60 -13.71 -9.56
C VAL A 255 -27.07 -13.79 -9.92
N GLY A 256 -27.38 -14.13 -11.18
CA GLY A 256 -28.76 -14.23 -11.65
C GLY A 256 -29.64 -15.03 -10.68
N GLN A 257 -30.86 -14.53 -10.42
CA GLN A 257 -31.80 -15.04 -9.42
C GLN A 257 -31.93 -16.58 -9.39
N GLU A 258 -31.78 -17.26 -10.53
CA GLU A 258 -31.89 -18.72 -10.62
C GLU A 258 -30.71 -19.50 -10.01
N GLU A 259 -29.47 -19.00 -10.11
CA GLU A 259 -28.30 -19.68 -9.53
C GLU A 259 -28.20 -19.43 -8.02
N ILE A 260 -28.60 -18.23 -7.56
CA ILE A 260 -28.79 -17.93 -6.13
C ILE A 260 -29.82 -18.89 -5.54
N ASN A 261 -30.97 -19.07 -6.19
CA ASN A 261 -32.04 -19.94 -5.67
C ASN A 261 -31.61 -21.42 -5.59
N LYS A 262 -30.86 -21.94 -6.58
CA LYS A 262 -30.31 -23.31 -6.53
C LYS A 262 -29.22 -23.50 -5.47
N LEU A 263 -28.40 -22.47 -5.27
CA LEU A 263 -27.37 -22.45 -4.23
C LEU A 263 -28.01 -22.33 -2.84
N GLN A 264 -28.99 -21.44 -2.67
CA GLN A 264 -29.80 -21.27 -1.46
C GLN A 264 -30.57 -22.55 -1.11
N GLU A 265 -31.19 -23.25 -2.07
CA GLU A 265 -31.84 -24.53 -1.82
C GLU A 265 -30.88 -25.60 -1.29
N LYS A 266 -29.65 -25.65 -1.79
CA LYS A 266 -28.62 -26.61 -1.37
C LYS A 266 -28.00 -26.24 -0.02
N ILE A 267 -27.82 -24.95 0.22
CA ILE A 267 -27.40 -24.38 1.50
C ILE A 267 -28.47 -24.66 2.57
N LYS A 268 -29.77 -24.47 2.26
CA LYS A 268 -30.91 -24.85 3.11
C LYS A 268 -30.98 -26.35 3.42
N LYS A 269 -30.47 -27.19 2.53
CA LYS A 269 -30.37 -28.66 2.71
C LYS A 269 -29.08 -29.10 3.42
N GLY A 270 -28.20 -28.18 3.86
CA GLY A 270 -26.99 -28.46 4.63
C GLY A 270 -25.94 -29.32 3.91
N ARG A 271 -25.86 -29.23 2.58
CA ARG A 271 -24.98 -30.07 1.75
C ARG A 271 -24.11 -29.20 0.85
N PHE A 272 -23.12 -28.55 1.43
CA PHE A 272 -22.04 -27.89 0.70
C PHE A 272 -20.88 -28.87 0.54
N ASP A 273 -20.47 -29.16 -0.70
CA ASP A 273 -19.39 -30.12 -0.98
C ASP A 273 -18.30 -29.54 -1.90
N LEU A 274 -17.20 -30.29 -2.13
CA LEU A 274 -16.09 -29.80 -2.95
C LEU A 274 -16.47 -29.56 -4.43
N ASN A 275 -17.57 -30.13 -4.94
CA ASN A 275 -18.07 -29.79 -6.27
C ASN A 275 -18.73 -28.42 -6.31
N ASP A 276 -19.36 -27.99 -5.23
CA ASP A 276 -19.89 -26.64 -5.08
C ASP A 276 -18.74 -25.64 -4.95
N LEU A 277 -17.69 -25.96 -4.19
CA LEU A 277 -16.47 -25.16 -4.12
C LEU A 277 -15.80 -24.99 -5.51
N ILE A 278 -15.68 -26.06 -6.31
CA ILE A 278 -15.16 -25.94 -7.68
C ILE A 278 -16.03 -25.02 -8.53
N ARG A 279 -17.36 -25.14 -8.44
CA ARG A 279 -18.27 -24.30 -9.23
C ARG A 279 -18.06 -22.84 -8.90
N MET A 280 -17.98 -22.50 -7.61
CA MET A 280 -17.67 -21.16 -7.13
C MET A 280 -16.31 -20.66 -7.67
N LEU A 281 -15.25 -21.47 -7.55
CA LEU A 281 -13.91 -21.13 -8.05
C LEU A 281 -13.85 -20.98 -9.58
N LYS A 282 -14.64 -21.75 -10.34
CA LYS A 282 -14.72 -21.64 -11.80
C LYS A 282 -15.50 -20.40 -12.25
N THR A 283 -16.54 -20.02 -11.53
CA THR A 283 -17.27 -18.76 -11.77
C THR A 283 -16.35 -17.57 -11.50
N LEU A 284 -15.60 -17.60 -10.40
CA LEU A 284 -14.58 -16.60 -10.08
C LEU A 284 -13.46 -16.50 -11.12
N LYS A 285 -13.15 -17.60 -11.82
CA LYS A 285 -12.15 -17.64 -12.90
C LYS A 285 -12.70 -17.15 -14.26
N LYS A 286 -14.02 -17.29 -14.50
CA LYS A 286 -14.67 -16.81 -15.74
C LYS A 286 -14.86 -15.29 -15.75
N MET A 287 -14.87 -14.68 -14.58
CA MET A 287 -14.69 -13.25 -14.41
C MET A 287 -13.18 -13.01 -14.46
N ASP A 288 -12.65 -12.32 -15.48
CA ASP A 288 -11.20 -12.05 -15.58
C ASP A 288 -10.70 -11.29 -14.34
N GLY A 289 -10.18 -12.07 -13.37
CA GLY A 289 -9.44 -11.63 -12.22
C GLY A 289 -10.26 -11.43 -10.93
N ILE A 290 -9.94 -12.26 -9.93
CA ILE A 290 -9.95 -11.86 -8.52
C ILE A 290 -9.19 -10.52 -8.34
N SER A 291 -8.21 -10.21 -9.20
CA SER A 291 -7.54 -8.90 -9.31
C SER A 291 -8.50 -7.72 -9.51
N ASN A 292 -9.59 -7.88 -10.25
CA ASN A 292 -10.57 -6.80 -10.42
C ASN A 292 -11.41 -6.59 -9.16
N ILE A 293 -11.69 -7.65 -8.40
CA ILE A 293 -12.34 -7.54 -7.08
C ILE A 293 -11.37 -6.92 -6.05
N ILE A 294 -10.10 -7.32 -6.06
CA ILE A 294 -9.01 -6.75 -5.22
C ILE A 294 -8.85 -5.25 -5.44
N ARG A 295 -9.01 -4.75 -6.68
CA ARG A 295 -8.97 -3.31 -7.00
C ARG A 295 -10.09 -2.49 -6.34
N PHE A 296 -11.16 -3.14 -5.88
CA PHE A 296 -12.26 -2.51 -5.15
C PHE A 296 -12.23 -2.80 -3.64
N ILE A 297 -11.27 -3.60 -3.17
CA ILE A 297 -11.05 -3.84 -1.74
C ILE A 297 -10.11 -2.74 -1.21
N PRO A 298 -10.44 -2.06 -0.09
CA PRO A 298 -9.58 -1.05 0.51
C PRO A 298 -8.14 -1.55 0.68
N SER A 299 -7.15 -0.70 0.44
CA SER A 299 -5.72 -1.04 0.57
C SER A 299 -5.34 -1.51 1.99
N SER A 300 -6.12 -1.08 3.00
CA SER A 300 -6.06 -1.54 4.38
C SER A 300 -6.52 -2.99 4.56
N PHE A 301 -7.48 -3.46 3.76
CA PHE A 301 -7.94 -4.85 3.76
C PHE A 301 -7.07 -5.77 2.89
N THR A 302 -6.52 -5.28 1.77
CA THR A 302 -5.57 -6.07 0.95
C THR A 302 -4.21 -6.25 1.62
N LYS A 303 -3.78 -5.28 2.45
CA LYS A 303 -2.63 -5.43 3.36
C LYS A 303 -2.91 -6.42 4.50
N LYS A 304 -4.13 -6.47 5.04
CA LYS A 304 -4.54 -7.41 6.10
C LYS A 304 -4.84 -8.85 5.61
N LEU A 305 -5.23 -9.03 4.34
CA LEU A 305 -5.46 -10.37 3.75
C LEU A 305 -4.19 -11.10 3.28
N GLY A 306 -3.02 -10.65 3.74
CA GLY A 306 -1.71 -11.22 3.40
C GLY A 306 -1.75 -12.73 3.27
N SER A 307 -1.59 -13.22 2.03
CA SER A 307 -1.54 -14.63 1.59
C SER A 307 -2.84 -15.45 1.46
N GLY A 308 -4.02 -14.93 1.83
CA GLY A 308 -5.28 -15.71 1.87
C GLY A 308 -6.06 -15.82 0.55
N ILE A 309 -5.94 -14.83 -0.32
CA ILE A 309 -6.66 -14.81 -1.60
C ILE A 309 -5.93 -15.70 -2.61
N PRO A 310 -6.59 -16.72 -3.22
CA PRO A 310 -5.95 -17.54 -4.23
C PRO A 310 -5.63 -16.70 -5.47
N ASP A 311 -4.36 -16.63 -5.84
CA ASP A 311 -3.97 -16.15 -7.17
C ASP A 311 -4.53 -17.10 -8.26
N ASP A 312 -4.58 -16.64 -9.52
CA ASP A 312 -5.09 -17.44 -10.64
C ASP A 312 -4.38 -18.79 -10.81
N GLY A 313 -3.10 -18.87 -10.44
CA GLY A 313 -2.32 -20.09 -10.38
C GLY A 313 -2.79 -21.04 -9.28
N ARG A 314 -3.09 -20.52 -8.08
CA ARG A 314 -3.62 -21.25 -6.93
C ARG A 314 -5.04 -21.74 -7.19
N VAL A 315 -5.89 -20.96 -7.85
CA VAL A 315 -7.22 -21.40 -8.32
C VAL A 315 -7.09 -22.57 -9.29
N LYS A 316 -6.18 -22.49 -10.28
CA LYS A 316 -5.90 -23.61 -11.20
C LYS A 316 -5.42 -24.85 -10.43
N LYS A 317 -4.54 -24.66 -9.45
CA LYS A 317 -4.02 -25.72 -8.58
C LYS A 317 -5.12 -26.42 -7.78
N TYR A 318 -6.04 -25.66 -7.20
CA TYR A 318 -7.18 -26.21 -6.44
C TYR A 318 -8.16 -26.95 -7.34
N ILE A 319 -8.45 -26.42 -8.53
CA ILE A 319 -9.29 -27.13 -9.51
C ILE A 319 -8.64 -28.47 -9.90
N ALA A 320 -7.32 -28.50 -10.12
CA ALA A 320 -6.59 -29.72 -10.43
C ALA A 320 -6.65 -30.73 -9.27
N ILE A 321 -6.42 -30.30 -8.03
CA ILE A 321 -6.50 -31.14 -6.83
C ILE A 321 -7.88 -31.76 -6.69
N ILE A 322 -8.94 -30.96 -6.76
CA ILE A 322 -10.30 -31.48 -6.57
C ILE A 322 -10.66 -32.39 -7.74
N ASN A 323 -10.29 -32.07 -8.98
CA ASN A 323 -10.54 -32.96 -10.13
C ASN A 323 -9.93 -34.36 -9.98
N SER A 324 -8.80 -34.48 -9.26
CA SER A 324 -8.13 -35.75 -8.94
C SER A 324 -8.78 -36.56 -7.80
N MET A 325 -9.88 -36.06 -7.23
CA MET A 325 -10.68 -36.77 -6.22
C MET A 325 -11.81 -37.60 -6.85
N THR A 326 -12.16 -38.70 -6.20
CA THR A 326 -13.34 -39.51 -6.55
C THR A 326 -14.63 -38.78 -6.16
N LYS A 327 -15.78 -39.18 -6.75
CA LYS A 327 -17.10 -38.64 -6.39
C LYS A 327 -17.41 -38.74 -4.90
N LYS A 328 -16.93 -39.80 -4.22
CA LYS A 328 -17.12 -40.01 -2.78
C LYS A 328 -16.30 -39.01 -1.97
N GLU A 329 -15.04 -38.82 -2.31
CA GLU A 329 -14.13 -37.88 -1.63
C GLU A 329 -14.53 -36.41 -1.84
N LYS A 330 -15.14 -36.07 -2.98
CA LYS A 330 -15.67 -34.71 -3.21
C LYS A 330 -16.89 -34.39 -2.35
N ARG A 331 -17.73 -35.40 -2.09
CA ARG A 331 -18.95 -35.28 -1.28
C ARG A 331 -18.64 -35.28 0.21
N ASP A 332 -17.63 -36.02 0.60
CA ASP A 332 -17.24 -36.23 1.99
C ASP A 332 -15.71 -36.19 2.10
N PRO A 333 -15.13 -35.00 2.35
CA PRO A 333 -13.68 -34.84 2.43
C PRO A 333 -13.05 -35.43 3.71
N ASP A 334 -13.84 -35.78 4.73
CA ASP A 334 -13.34 -36.35 5.99
C ASP A 334 -12.71 -37.74 5.80
N ILE A 335 -13.09 -38.45 4.73
CA ILE A 335 -12.52 -39.77 4.42
C ILE A 335 -11.08 -39.71 3.88
N LEU A 336 -10.52 -38.51 3.67
CA LEU A 336 -9.19 -38.29 3.09
C LEU A 336 -8.07 -38.63 4.08
N ASN A 337 -7.67 -39.89 4.07
CA ASN A 337 -6.46 -40.38 4.76
C ASN A 337 -5.17 -40.14 3.95
N GLY A 338 -4.01 -40.40 4.56
CA GLY A 338 -2.69 -40.17 3.93
C GLY A 338 -2.50 -40.89 2.57
N LYS A 339 -3.00 -42.12 2.42
CA LYS A 339 -2.94 -42.86 1.14
C LYS A 339 -3.74 -42.17 0.04
N ARG A 340 -4.95 -41.68 0.36
CA ARG A 340 -5.79 -40.94 -0.61
C ARG A 340 -5.16 -39.60 -0.98
N ARG A 341 -4.61 -38.87 -0.02
CA ARG A 341 -3.92 -37.59 -0.26
C ARG A 341 -2.68 -37.78 -1.14
N LEU A 342 -1.89 -38.83 -0.93
CA LEU A 342 -0.77 -39.19 -1.82
C LEU A 342 -1.21 -39.51 -3.26
N ARG A 343 -2.32 -40.23 -3.43
CA ARG A 343 -2.88 -40.52 -4.76
C ARG A 343 -3.36 -39.24 -5.45
N ILE A 344 -4.07 -38.38 -4.74
CA ILE A 344 -4.57 -37.10 -5.27
C ILE A 344 -3.38 -36.22 -5.68
N ALA A 345 -2.37 -36.09 -4.83
CA ALA A 345 -1.14 -35.33 -5.08
C ALA A 345 -0.46 -35.76 -6.40
N LYS A 346 -0.28 -37.07 -6.58
CA LYS A 346 0.26 -37.64 -7.83
C LYS A 346 -0.63 -37.33 -9.04
N GLY A 347 -1.95 -37.44 -8.90
CA GLY A 347 -2.90 -37.20 -9.98
C GLY A 347 -3.05 -35.73 -10.38
N SER A 348 -2.85 -34.80 -9.45
CA SER A 348 -2.93 -33.35 -9.71
C SER A 348 -1.58 -32.69 -9.99
N GLY A 349 -0.46 -33.39 -9.83
CA GLY A 349 0.89 -32.80 -9.94
C GLY A 349 1.20 -31.82 -8.79
N THR A 350 0.65 -32.07 -7.60
CA THR A 350 0.80 -31.19 -6.42
C THR A 350 1.32 -31.97 -5.21
N ASN A 351 1.59 -31.28 -4.09
CA ASN A 351 2.08 -31.92 -2.88
C ASN A 351 0.95 -32.17 -1.87
N VAL A 352 1.19 -33.05 -0.89
CA VAL A 352 0.21 -33.36 0.18
C VAL A 352 -0.11 -32.12 1.02
N MET A 353 0.86 -31.22 1.20
CA MET A 353 0.66 -29.95 1.91
C MET A 353 -0.39 -29.06 1.22
N ASP A 354 -0.40 -29.03 -0.11
CA ASP A 354 -1.39 -28.24 -0.88
C ASP A 354 -2.80 -28.78 -0.69
N ILE A 355 -2.93 -30.11 -0.58
CA ILE A 355 -4.21 -30.78 -0.34
C ILE A 355 -4.68 -30.48 1.09
N ASN A 356 -3.78 -30.53 2.07
CA ASN A 356 -4.11 -30.18 3.46
C ASN A 356 -4.57 -28.73 3.58
N LEU A 357 -3.91 -27.82 2.87
CA LEU A 357 -4.31 -26.41 2.84
C LEU A 357 -5.69 -26.21 2.21
N LEU A 358 -5.95 -26.85 1.06
CA LEU A 358 -7.26 -26.80 0.40
C LEU A 358 -8.37 -27.35 1.30
N ILE A 359 -8.15 -28.49 1.96
CA ILE A 359 -9.14 -29.10 2.85
C ILE A 359 -9.40 -28.19 4.05
N LYS A 360 -8.35 -27.63 4.66
CA LYS A 360 -8.51 -26.65 5.74
C LYS A 360 -9.37 -25.45 5.32
N GLN A 361 -9.17 -24.94 4.11
CA GLN A 361 -9.97 -23.83 3.57
C GLN A 361 -11.41 -24.25 3.27
N TYR A 362 -11.61 -25.45 2.74
CA TYR A 362 -12.94 -26.02 2.56
C TYR A 362 -13.69 -26.16 3.89
N ASP A 363 -13.04 -26.67 4.94
CA ASP A 363 -13.66 -26.87 6.25
C ASP A 363 -14.09 -25.53 6.88
N GLN A 364 -13.29 -24.48 6.68
CA GLN A 364 -13.63 -23.12 7.10
C GLN A 364 -14.88 -22.59 6.39
N ILE A 365 -14.95 -22.74 5.06
CA ILE A 365 -16.11 -22.32 4.27
C ILE A 365 -17.34 -23.17 4.63
N ASN A 366 -17.18 -24.47 4.82
CA ASN A 366 -18.25 -25.39 5.17
C ASN A 366 -18.83 -25.09 6.57
N ALA A 367 -17.98 -24.72 7.55
CA ALA A 367 -18.41 -24.31 8.88
C ALA A 367 -19.29 -23.04 8.84
N ILE A 368 -18.91 -22.06 8.01
CA ILE A 368 -19.71 -20.87 7.73
C ILE A 368 -21.04 -21.30 7.10
N VAL A 369 -21.00 -22.00 5.96
CA VAL A 369 -22.21 -22.37 5.20
C VAL A 369 -23.21 -23.19 6.02
N ASN A 370 -22.76 -24.15 6.85
CA ASN A 370 -23.66 -24.95 7.69
C ASN A 370 -24.32 -24.14 8.81
N LYS A 371 -23.68 -23.08 9.29
CA LYS A 371 -24.22 -22.22 10.33
C LYS A 371 -25.26 -21.24 9.78
N PHE A 372 -25.09 -20.79 8.54
CA PHE A 372 -26.03 -19.88 7.86
C PHE A 372 -27.15 -20.60 7.09
N GLY A 373 -26.97 -21.86 6.69
CA GLY A 373 -27.98 -22.61 5.94
C GLY A 373 -29.27 -22.95 6.70
N LYS A 374 -29.32 -22.72 8.02
CA LYS A 374 -30.53 -22.90 8.83
C LYS A 374 -31.42 -21.67 8.89
N VAL A 375 -31.04 -20.55 8.28
CA VAL A 375 -31.79 -19.29 8.34
C VAL A 375 -32.71 -19.13 7.13
N ASP A 376 -33.96 -18.76 7.37
CA ASP A 376 -34.93 -18.49 6.31
C ASP A 376 -34.78 -17.06 5.77
N TYR A 377 -34.03 -16.94 4.68
CA TYR A 377 -33.66 -15.66 4.06
C TYR A 377 -34.85 -14.78 3.61
N SER A 378 -36.05 -15.36 3.50
CA SER A 378 -37.27 -14.64 3.11
C SER A 378 -37.89 -13.81 4.24
N LYS A 379 -37.45 -13.99 5.49
CA LYS A 379 -37.97 -13.32 6.69
C LYS A 379 -36.94 -12.50 7.46
N LEU A 380 -35.76 -12.29 6.87
CA LEU A 380 -34.68 -11.52 7.49
C LEU A 380 -35.08 -10.05 7.64
N LYS A 381 -35.06 -9.56 8.89
CA LYS A 381 -35.09 -8.14 9.20
C LYS A 381 -33.67 -7.59 9.10
N GLU A 382 -33.55 -6.27 8.97
CA GLU A 382 -32.26 -5.57 8.91
C GLU A 382 -31.40 -5.86 10.16
N SER A 383 -32.03 -6.04 11.33
CA SER A 383 -31.39 -6.50 12.56
C SER A 383 -30.79 -7.90 12.46
N ASP A 384 -31.44 -8.83 11.75
CA ASP A 384 -30.95 -10.21 11.60
C ASP A 384 -29.76 -10.27 10.64
N LEU A 385 -29.71 -9.35 9.66
CA LEU A 385 -28.56 -9.12 8.77
C LEU A 385 -27.39 -8.47 9.51
N ILE A 386 -27.67 -7.54 10.43
CA ILE A 386 -26.68 -6.95 11.33
C ILE A 386 -26.17 -8.02 12.30
N ASP A 387 -27.03 -8.84 12.91
CA ASP A 387 -26.59 -9.95 13.77
C ASP A 387 -25.77 -11.00 12.99
N MET A 388 -26.12 -11.27 11.72
CA MET A 388 -25.31 -12.12 10.83
C MET A 388 -23.96 -11.49 10.49
N LEU A 389 -23.93 -10.20 10.17
CA LEU A 389 -22.70 -9.46 9.89
C LEU A 389 -21.86 -9.37 11.15
N GLU A 390 -22.44 -8.98 12.28
CA GLU A 390 -21.83 -8.97 13.61
C GLU A 390 -21.35 -10.35 14.01
N PHE A 391 -21.98 -11.45 13.60
CA PHE A 391 -21.55 -12.82 13.88
C PHE A 391 -20.45 -13.33 12.91
N VAL A 392 -20.53 -13.03 11.61
CA VAL A 392 -19.45 -13.29 10.64
C VAL A 392 -18.22 -12.47 10.99
N LEU A 393 -18.45 -11.21 11.37
CA LEU A 393 -17.50 -10.35 12.05
C LEU A 393 -17.08 -11.12 13.29
N GLN A 394 -17.86 -11.36 14.35
CA GLN A 394 -17.50 -12.11 15.58
C GLN A 394 -16.73 -13.43 15.39
N TYR A 395 -16.90 -14.15 14.28
CA TYR A 395 -16.19 -15.38 13.97
C TYR A 395 -14.86 -15.14 13.23
N LEU A 396 -14.78 -14.09 12.39
CA LEU A 396 -13.53 -13.54 11.84
C LEU A 396 -12.77 -12.75 12.91
N ASP A 397 -13.48 -11.91 13.64
CA ASP A 397 -13.17 -11.24 14.89
C ASP A 397 -12.91 -12.19 16.06
N TYR A 398 -13.30 -13.48 16.07
CA TYR A 398 -12.77 -14.40 17.10
C TYR A 398 -11.29 -14.72 16.85
N MET A 399 -10.80 -14.41 15.63
CA MET A 399 -9.37 -14.34 15.34
C MET A 399 -8.82 -12.89 15.30
N GLU A 400 -9.66 -11.86 15.07
CA GLU A 400 -9.25 -10.45 14.94
C GLU A 400 -9.60 -9.49 16.13
N ILE A 401 -10.44 -9.86 17.11
CA ILE A 401 -10.74 -9.13 18.39
C ILE A 401 -9.58 -9.26 19.38
N ARG A 402 -8.36 -9.10 18.88
CA ARG A 402 -7.33 -8.42 19.66
C ARG A 402 -6.70 -7.23 18.95
N TYR A 403 -7.00 -6.95 17.69
CA TYR A 403 -6.11 -6.12 16.88
C TYR A 403 -6.71 -4.82 16.32
N SER A 404 -7.91 -4.40 16.72
CA SER A 404 -8.45 -3.15 16.16
C SER A 404 -9.47 -2.42 17.04
N MET A 405 -9.22 -2.34 18.36
CA MET A 405 -9.69 -1.19 19.14
C MET A 405 -8.53 -0.65 19.99
N SER A 406 -8.07 0.54 19.61
CA SER A 406 -7.09 1.41 20.29
C SER A 406 -5.66 0.86 20.54
N GLU A 407 -4.98 0.32 19.54
CA GLU A 407 -3.54 0.07 19.71
C GLU A 407 -2.73 1.31 19.31
N LYS A 408 -2.22 1.99 20.34
CA LYS A 408 -1.10 2.93 20.24
C LYS A 408 -0.02 2.27 19.37
N LYS A 409 0.29 2.84 18.20
CA LYS A 409 1.43 2.39 17.39
C LYS A 409 2.67 2.37 18.27
N LEU A 410 3.36 1.22 18.33
CA LEU A 410 4.60 1.10 19.08
C LEU A 410 5.63 2.06 18.50
N LYS A 411 6.40 2.69 19.38
CA LYS A 411 7.47 3.62 19.00
C LYS A 411 8.83 3.05 19.36
N ALA A 412 9.80 3.10 18.45
CA ALA A 412 11.17 2.68 18.71
C ALA A 412 12.15 3.84 18.61
N ALA A 413 13.02 3.97 19.61
CA ALA A 413 14.24 4.75 19.50
C ALA A 413 15.35 3.87 18.93
N VAL A 414 16.00 4.31 17.86
CA VAL A 414 17.17 3.63 17.28
C VAL A 414 18.40 4.48 17.51
N VAL A 415 19.41 3.97 18.22
CA VAL A 415 20.65 4.73 18.48
C VAL A 415 21.75 4.28 17.53
N LEU A 416 22.20 5.20 16.69
CA LEU A 416 23.28 5.04 15.72
C LEU A 416 24.55 5.75 16.21
N SER A 417 25.69 5.38 15.64
CA SER A 417 27.01 5.90 15.99
C SER A 417 27.83 6.15 14.74
N GLY A 418 27.32 7.00 13.84
CA GLY A 418 27.93 7.27 12.53
C GLY A 418 27.56 6.22 11.48
N CYS A 419 28.25 6.24 10.35
CA CYS A 419 28.03 5.32 9.25
C CYS A 419 29.38 4.90 8.66
N GLY A 420 29.74 3.62 8.74
CA GLY A 420 31.01 3.15 8.20
C GLY A 420 31.56 1.87 8.83
N HIS A 421 32.51 1.24 8.15
CA HIS A 421 33.18 0.04 8.63
C HIS A 421 34.34 0.43 9.55
N LEU A 422 34.33 0.00 10.82
CA LEU A 422 35.37 0.29 11.84
C LEU A 422 35.30 1.68 12.52
N ASP A 423 34.44 2.58 12.07
CA ASP A 423 34.27 3.93 12.64
C ASP A 423 32.81 4.35 12.83
N GLY A 424 31.85 3.57 12.32
CA GLY A 424 30.42 3.87 12.37
C GLY A 424 29.56 2.74 12.95
N THR A 425 28.23 2.95 12.89
CA THR A 425 27.29 1.84 12.91
C THR A 425 27.50 0.97 11.67
N GLU A 426 27.45 -0.35 11.85
CA GLU A 426 27.54 -1.28 10.71
C GLU A 426 26.30 -1.10 9.82
N ILE A 427 26.53 -0.81 8.54
CA ILE A 427 25.49 -0.33 7.62
C ILE A 427 24.36 -1.37 7.44
N ARG A 428 24.70 -2.66 7.32
CA ARG A 428 23.69 -3.72 7.18
C ARG A 428 22.91 -3.88 8.47
N GLU A 429 23.56 -3.92 9.63
CA GLU A 429 22.84 -4.00 10.91
C GLU A 429 21.88 -2.83 11.10
N GLY A 430 22.32 -1.60 10.81
CA GLY A 430 21.49 -0.40 10.86
C GLY A 430 20.30 -0.46 9.91
N VAL A 431 20.54 -0.74 8.62
CA VAL A 431 19.48 -0.79 7.59
C VAL A 431 18.51 -1.94 7.82
N LEU A 432 19.00 -3.12 8.21
CA LEU A 432 18.16 -4.28 8.49
C LEU A 432 17.30 -4.07 9.74
N SER A 433 17.83 -3.39 10.77
CA SER A 433 17.03 -3.01 11.94
C SER A 433 15.86 -2.10 11.56
N LEU A 434 16.12 -1.08 10.73
CA LEU A 434 15.07 -0.18 10.23
C LEU A 434 14.04 -0.92 9.36
N LEU A 435 14.49 -1.81 8.49
CA LEU A 435 13.62 -2.64 7.64
C LEU A 435 12.69 -3.52 8.47
N VAL A 436 13.23 -4.20 9.50
CA VAL A 436 12.43 -5.09 10.34
C VAL A 436 11.44 -4.30 11.21
N LEU A 437 11.84 -3.14 11.74
CA LEU A 437 10.92 -2.27 12.48
C LEU A 437 9.76 -1.77 11.60
N ASP A 438 10.04 -1.40 10.35
CA ASP A 438 9.03 -1.00 9.36
C ASP A 438 8.08 -2.16 9.01
N GLN A 439 8.61 -3.37 8.85
CA GLN A 439 7.79 -4.58 8.65
C GLN A 439 6.84 -4.89 9.82
N GLN A 440 7.18 -4.44 11.03
CA GLN A 440 6.36 -4.57 12.25
C GLN A 440 5.44 -3.35 12.49
N GLU A 441 5.36 -2.42 11.53
CA GLU A 441 4.58 -1.17 11.63
C GLU A 441 4.94 -0.30 12.86
N VAL A 442 6.17 -0.41 13.35
CA VAL A 442 6.70 0.38 14.49
C VAL A 442 7.13 1.76 14.00
N GLU A 443 6.69 2.83 14.67
CA GLU A 443 7.13 4.19 14.39
C GLU A 443 8.56 4.39 14.91
N VAL A 444 9.51 4.73 14.02
CA VAL A 444 10.93 4.82 14.37
C VAL A 444 11.40 6.27 14.44
N LYS A 445 12.20 6.60 15.45
CA LYS A 445 13.07 7.78 15.44
C LYS A 445 14.52 7.38 15.69
N CYS A 446 15.41 7.86 14.84
CA CYS A 446 16.83 7.60 14.95
C CYS A 446 17.56 8.72 15.68
N PHE A 447 18.54 8.35 16.49
CA PHE A 447 19.35 9.27 17.29
C PHE A 447 20.83 8.95 17.11
N ALA A 448 21.67 9.97 17.15
CA ALA A 448 23.12 9.82 17.24
C ALA A 448 23.72 10.99 18.03
N PRO A 449 24.87 10.82 18.69
CA PRO A 449 25.48 11.90 19.44
C PRO A 449 26.09 12.94 18.50
N ASP A 450 25.89 14.23 18.79
CA ASP A 450 26.56 15.32 18.10
C ASP A 450 27.99 15.51 18.64
N ILE A 451 28.89 14.61 18.24
CA ILE A 451 30.31 14.59 18.63
C ILE A 451 31.19 14.28 17.43
N ASP A 452 32.48 14.58 17.54
CA ASP A 452 33.49 14.13 16.58
C ASP A 452 33.60 12.59 16.60
N VAL A 453 33.75 11.98 15.43
CA VAL A 453 34.08 10.55 15.30
C VAL A 453 35.45 10.32 15.93
N THR A 454 35.54 9.38 16.89
CA THR A 454 36.75 9.12 17.69
C THR A 454 37.97 8.81 16.83
N GLN A 455 37.78 8.00 15.78
CA GLN A 455 38.81 7.68 14.79
C GLN A 455 38.15 7.46 13.43
N VAL A 456 38.42 8.34 12.47
CA VAL A 456 37.92 8.21 11.09
C VAL A 456 38.79 7.19 10.34
N MET A 457 38.15 6.30 9.59
CA MET A 457 38.82 5.23 8.87
C MET A 457 38.65 5.39 7.36
N ASP A 458 39.71 5.12 6.59
CA ASP A 458 39.54 4.74 5.19
C ASP A 458 39.04 3.29 5.17
N HIS A 459 37.78 3.08 4.76
CA HIS A 459 37.13 1.78 4.79
C HIS A 459 37.75 0.76 3.83
N LYS A 460 38.43 1.24 2.78
CA LYS A 460 39.08 0.38 1.77
C LYS A 460 40.49 0.01 2.21
N ALA A 461 41.28 0.99 2.69
CA ALA A 461 42.63 0.77 3.19
C ALA A 461 42.65 0.15 4.60
N LYS A 462 41.56 0.29 5.36
CA LYS A 462 41.44 -0.08 6.78
C LYS A 462 42.46 0.64 7.67
N GLU A 463 42.82 1.87 7.31
CA GLU A 463 43.77 2.71 8.02
C GLU A 463 43.08 3.95 8.57
N ALA A 464 43.60 4.46 9.69
CA ALA A 464 43.09 5.69 10.29
C ALA A 464 43.53 6.90 9.46
N VAL A 465 42.61 7.82 9.21
CA VAL A 465 42.88 9.07 8.49
C VAL A 465 42.79 10.26 9.44
N LYS A 466 43.50 11.35 9.12
CA LYS A 466 43.52 12.59 9.92
C LYS A 466 42.29 13.48 9.69
N GLU A 467 41.28 12.99 8.98
CA GLU A 467 40.04 13.71 8.73
C GLU A 467 39.22 13.86 10.01
N LYS A 468 38.46 14.96 10.10
CA LYS A 468 37.44 15.13 11.13
C LYS A 468 36.06 14.92 10.52
N ARG A 469 35.25 14.08 11.14
CA ARG A 469 33.85 13.83 10.79
C ARG A 469 33.01 13.86 12.06
N ASN A 470 31.73 14.09 11.91
CA ASN A 470 30.78 14.16 13.01
C ASN A 470 29.87 12.93 13.01
N VAL A 471 29.64 12.34 14.18
CA VAL A 471 28.90 11.08 14.34
C VAL A 471 27.43 11.24 13.92
N LEU A 472 26.77 12.34 14.30
CA LEU A 472 25.38 12.64 13.93
C LEU A 472 25.23 12.84 12.41
N VAL A 473 26.12 13.64 11.81
CA VAL A 473 26.13 13.90 10.36
C VAL A 473 26.37 12.62 9.55
N GLU A 474 27.30 11.77 9.98
CA GLU A 474 27.57 10.52 9.28
C GLU A 474 26.42 9.52 9.43
N ALA A 475 25.78 9.44 10.60
CA ALA A 475 24.62 8.57 10.80
C ALA A 475 23.40 8.99 9.97
N ALA A 476 23.26 10.29 9.65
CA ALA A 476 22.22 10.80 8.76
C ALA A 476 22.23 10.14 7.36
N ARG A 477 23.36 9.56 6.94
CA ARG A 477 23.46 8.81 5.67
C ARG A 477 22.62 7.53 5.68
N ILE A 478 22.50 6.85 6.83
CA ILE A 478 21.68 5.64 6.98
C ILE A 478 20.19 6.01 6.95
N THR A 479 19.84 7.15 7.58
CA THR A 479 18.45 7.57 7.80
C THR A 479 17.93 8.58 6.78
N ARG A 480 18.71 8.87 5.74
CA ARG A 480 18.37 9.87 4.69
C ARG A 480 18.05 11.27 5.25
N GLY A 481 18.76 11.68 6.30
CA GLY A 481 18.59 12.98 6.93
C GLY A 481 17.63 13.01 8.12
N GLU A 482 16.86 11.94 8.35
CA GLU A 482 15.94 11.85 9.49
C GLU A 482 16.68 11.31 10.73
N ILE A 483 17.44 12.18 11.40
CA ILE A 483 18.17 11.85 12.62
C ILE A 483 18.20 13.02 13.60
N TYR A 484 18.16 12.71 14.89
CA TYR A 484 18.12 13.69 15.98
C TYR A 484 19.32 13.53 16.92
N ASP A 485 19.67 14.59 17.66
CA ASP A 485 20.71 14.51 18.68
C ASP A 485 20.27 13.54 19.80
N LEU A 486 21.14 12.62 20.17
CA LEU A 486 20.92 11.67 21.27
C LEU A 486 20.54 12.35 22.60
N LYS A 487 20.95 13.61 22.82
CA LYS A 487 20.52 14.41 23.98
C LYS A 487 19.01 14.60 24.06
N GLU A 488 18.32 14.61 22.93
CA GLU A 488 16.88 14.83 22.83
C GLU A 488 16.07 13.56 23.12
N ALA A 489 16.69 12.38 23.09
CA ALA A 489 16.00 11.11 23.30
C ALA A 489 15.55 10.96 24.76
N LYS A 490 14.27 10.64 24.97
CA LYS A 490 13.71 10.32 26.28
C LYS A 490 12.98 8.98 26.20
N ALA A 491 13.26 8.07 27.14
CA ALA A 491 12.63 6.75 27.08
C ALA A 491 11.10 6.80 27.22
N GLU A 492 10.52 7.87 27.79
CA GLU A 492 9.06 8.02 27.92
C GLU A 492 8.33 8.10 26.56
N ASP A 493 8.98 8.65 25.55
CA ASP A 493 8.41 8.88 24.20
C ASP A 493 8.35 7.61 23.33
N PHE A 494 9.04 6.55 23.77
CA PHE A 494 9.24 5.32 23.00
C PHE A 494 8.83 4.09 23.79
N ASP A 495 8.42 3.03 23.12
CA ASP A 495 8.05 1.76 23.74
C ASP A 495 9.24 0.77 23.75
N MET A 496 10.23 0.95 22.87
CA MET A 496 11.46 0.13 22.84
C MET A 496 12.71 0.89 22.38
N LEU A 497 13.88 0.38 22.73
CA LEU A 497 15.19 0.86 22.29
C LEU A 497 15.88 -0.20 21.43
N VAL A 498 16.41 0.18 20.28
CA VAL A 498 17.23 -0.70 19.42
C VAL A 498 18.59 -0.05 19.20
N VAL A 499 19.66 -0.80 19.44
CA VAL A 499 21.05 -0.35 19.27
C VAL A 499 21.76 -1.31 18.31
N PRO A 500 21.79 -0.99 17.00
CA PRO A 500 22.67 -1.65 16.03
C PRO A 500 24.12 -1.62 16.50
N GLY A 501 24.95 -2.57 16.07
CA GLY A 501 26.36 -2.63 16.42
C GLY A 501 27.25 -1.86 15.45
N GLY A 502 28.45 -2.39 15.23
CA GLY A 502 29.54 -1.71 14.54
C GLY A 502 30.58 -1.12 15.49
N TYR A 503 31.79 -0.96 14.97
CA TYR A 503 32.93 -0.53 15.79
C TYR A 503 32.83 0.93 16.25
N GLY A 504 32.09 1.77 15.52
CA GLY A 504 31.77 3.14 15.97
C GLY A 504 30.90 3.13 17.23
N VAL A 505 30.07 2.12 17.45
CA VAL A 505 29.31 1.99 18.71
C VAL A 505 30.25 1.75 19.89
N ALA A 506 31.25 0.88 19.71
CA ALA A 506 32.26 0.61 20.73
C ALA A 506 33.26 1.77 20.98
N ARG A 507 33.34 2.77 20.08
CA ARG A 507 34.34 3.86 20.14
C ARG A 507 33.76 5.26 20.36
N ASN A 508 32.56 5.53 19.85
CA ASN A 508 31.93 6.84 20.00
C ASN A 508 30.86 6.84 21.11
N LEU A 509 30.20 5.70 21.38
CA LEU A 509 29.27 5.58 22.53
C LEU A 509 29.98 5.08 23.80
N SER A 510 31.20 4.56 23.68
CA SER A 510 32.03 4.11 24.80
C SER A 510 33.50 4.08 24.41
N ASN A 511 34.39 3.75 25.34
CA ASN A 511 35.81 3.50 25.08
C ASN A 511 36.16 2.00 24.97
N LEU A 512 35.16 1.12 24.83
CA LEU A 512 35.35 -0.34 24.80
C LEU A 512 36.25 -0.77 23.62
N GLY A 513 36.22 -0.02 22.53
CA GLY A 513 37.05 -0.24 21.34
C GLY A 513 38.51 0.24 21.47
N GLU A 514 38.93 0.76 22.62
CA GLU A 514 40.25 1.38 22.84
C GLU A 514 41.20 0.59 23.78
N ASN A 515 40.85 -0.64 24.19
CA ASN A 515 41.67 -1.46 25.10
C ASN A 515 42.12 -0.76 26.39
N ARG A 516 41.26 0.08 26.99
CA ARG A 516 41.53 0.73 28.29
C ARG A 516 41.17 -0.18 29.46
N ASP A 517 41.82 0.03 30.61
CA ASP A 517 41.57 -0.76 31.84
C ASP A 517 40.17 -0.51 32.43
N ALA A 518 39.67 0.73 32.31
CA ALA A 518 38.36 1.15 32.79
C ALA A 518 37.44 1.51 31.61
N VAL A 519 36.26 0.87 31.55
CA VAL A 519 35.24 1.17 30.54
C VAL A 519 34.47 2.43 30.95
N THR A 520 34.29 3.35 30.00
CA THR A 520 33.46 4.55 30.15
C THR A 520 32.46 4.62 29.00
N VAL A 521 31.26 5.09 29.28
CA VAL A 521 30.16 5.22 28.32
C VAL A 521 29.79 6.68 28.18
N LEU A 522 29.33 7.09 26.99
CA LEU A 522 28.81 8.42 26.74
C LEU A 522 27.62 8.70 27.68
N PRO A 523 27.62 9.79 28.47
CA PRO A 523 26.61 10.02 29.51
C PRO A 523 25.16 10.00 29.00
N GLU A 524 24.92 10.56 27.82
CA GLU A 524 23.59 10.60 27.20
C GLU A 524 23.08 9.22 26.82
N PHE A 525 23.98 8.35 26.33
CA PHE A 525 23.65 6.97 26.00
C PHE A 525 23.40 6.15 27.26
N GLU A 526 24.26 6.29 28.27
CA GLU A 526 24.09 5.64 29.57
C GLU A 526 22.76 6.03 30.22
N ARG A 527 22.40 7.32 30.18
CA ARG A 527 21.10 7.84 30.65
C ARG A 527 19.96 7.14 29.94
N LEU A 528 19.93 7.16 28.60
CA LEU A 528 18.83 6.61 27.81
C LEU A 528 18.62 5.12 28.09
N VAL A 529 19.69 4.31 28.03
CA VAL A 529 19.64 2.87 28.33
C VAL A 529 19.12 2.61 29.74
N SER A 530 19.57 3.42 30.71
CA SER A 530 19.12 3.31 32.10
C SER A 530 17.64 3.65 32.25
N GLU A 531 17.13 4.66 31.55
CA GLU A 531 15.70 5.02 31.56
C GLU A 531 14.83 3.89 30.98
N PHE A 532 15.21 3.27 29.86
CA PHE A 532 14.49 2.11 29.31
C PHE A 532 14.46 0.93 30.28
N PHE A 533 15.59 0.66 30.94
CA PHE A 533 15.69 -0.41 31.93
C PHE A 533 14.81 -0.16 33.16
N ILE A 534 14.86 1.05 33.74
CA ILE A 534 14.04 1.45 34.89
C ILE A 534 12.54 1.37 34.56
N THR A 535 12.16 1.77 33.34
CA THR A 535 10.78 1.71 32.86
C THR A 535 10.35 0.33 32.36
N LYS A 536 11.22 -0.68 32.46
CA LYS A 536 10.99 -2.07 32.02
C LYS A 536 10.58 -2.19 30.55
N LYS A 537 11.07 -1.27 29.71
CA LYS A 537 10.83 -1.27 28.27
C LYS A 537 11.91 -2.12 27.57
N PRO A 538 11.59 -2.85 26.50
CA PRO A 538 12.55 -3.70 25.80
C PRO A 538 13.76 -2.94 25.26
N ILE A 539 14.95 -3.53 25.43
CA ILE A 539 16.23 -3.05 24.88
C ILE A 539 16.79 -4.12 23.94
N GLY A 540 16.82 -3.84 22.65
CA GLY A 540 17.43 -4.68 21.62
C GLY A 540 18.87 -4.25 21.34
N ALA A 541 19.81 -5.18 21.39
CA ALA A 541 21.24 -4.91 21.20
C ALA A 541 21.86 -5.89 20.21
N ILE A 542 22.53 -5.36 19.20
CA ILE A 542 23.02 -6.14 18.05
C ILE A 542 24.56 -6.10 18.04
N CYS A 543 25.20 -7.23 17.70
CA CYS A 543 26.66 -7.33 17.59
C CYS A 543 27.37 -6.90 18.87
N ILE A 544 28.08 -5.77 18.89
CA ILE A 544 28.96 -5.34 19.99
C ILE A 544 28.19 -4.58 21.07
N SER A 545 27.00 -4.06 20.71
CA SER A 545 26.12 -3.29 21.59
C SER A 545 25.74 -4.01 22.89
N PRO A 546 25.45 -5.34 22.92
CA PRO A 546 25.20 -6.09 24.14
C PRO A 546 26.28 -5.92 25.21
N ALA A 547 27.56 -5.81 24.84
CA ALA A 547 28.64 -5.58 25.81
C ALA A 547 28.47 -4.24 26.54
N ILE A 548 28.11 -3.18 25.80
CA ILE A 548 27.90 -1.85 26.38
C ILE A 548 26.65 -1.83 27.25
N ILE A 549 25.56 -2.46 26.78
CA ILE A 549 24.31 -2.61 27.56
C ILE A 549 24.58 -3.37 28.87
N VAL A 550 25.28 -4.49 28.82
CA VAL A 550 25.66 -5.28 30.00
C VAL A 550 26.49 -4.42 30.97
N PHE A 551 27.46 -3.66 30.48
CA PHE A 551 28.28 -2.79 31.33
C PHE A 551 27.42 -1.75 32.08
N ILE A 552 26.55 -1.03 31.35
CA ILE A 552 25.65 -0.01 31.93
C ILE A 552 24.75 -0.63 32.99
N LEU A 553 24.10 -1.75 32.66
CA LEU A 553 23.05 -2.32 33.51
C LEU A 553 23.60 -3.16 34.67
N SER A 554 24.75 -3.84 34.50
CA SER A 554 25.39 -4.62 35.58
C SER A 554 25.84 -3.74 36.73
N SER A 555 26.21 -2.48 36.45
CA SER A 555 26.52 -1.48 37.49
C SER A 555 25.32 -1.17 38.40
N ARG A 556 24.09 -1.44 37.94
CA ARG A 556 22.82 -1.15 38.62
C ARG A 556 22.18 -2.36 39.30
N ILE A 557 22.41 -3.57 38.80
CA ILE A 557 21.73 -4.81 39.28
C ILE A 557 22.50 -5.51 40.41
N GLY A 558 23.82 -5.28 40.53
CA GLY A 558 24.69 -5.97 41.48
C GLY A 558 25.22 -7.31 40.94
N LYS A 559 26.52 -7.56 41.10
CA LYS A 559 27.29 -8.51 40.26
C LYS A 559 27.05 -10.02 40.51
N GLU A 560 26.33 -10.43 41.55
CA GLU A 560 26.44 -11.83 42.03
C GLU A 560 25.22 -12.74 41.85
N LYS A 561 24.00 -12.26 41.55
CA LYS A 561 22.82 -13.15 41.45
C LYS A 561 21.90 -12.97 40.23
N ASN A 562 21.97 -11.85 39.50
CA ASN A 562 21.14 -11.57 38.33
C ASN A 562 21.99 -11.04 37.17
N ARG A 563 22.71 -11.95 36.50
CA ARG A 563 23.52 -11.57 35.33
C ARG A 563 22.62 -11.46 34.11
N ILE A 564 22.82 -10.41 33.32
CA ILE A 564 22.05 -10.18 32.10
C ILE A 564 22.51 -11.18 31.04
N LYS A 565 21.56 -11.92 30.48
CA LYS A 565 21.84 -12.95 29.46
C LYS A 565 21.83 -12.31 28.08
N VAL A 566 22.96 -12.38 27.39
CA VAL A 566 23.09 -11.83 26.04
C VAL A 566 23.93 -12.71 25.14
N THR A 567 23.80 -12.51 23.83
CA THR A 567 24.70 -13.07 22.83
C THR A 567 25.41 -11.97 22.06
N ILE A 568 26.68 -12.19 21.72
CA ILE A 568 27.56 -11.27 20.97
C ILE A 568 28.44 -12.02 19.95
N GLY A 569 28.14 -13.31 19.72
CA GLY A 569 28.92 -14.23 18.88
C GLY A 569 29.98 -15.03 19.65
N ASP A 570 30.47 -16.11 19.04
CA ASP A 570 31.14 -17.23 19.73
C ASP A 570 32.49 -16.92 20.40
N ASP A 571 33.12 -15.78 20.11
CA ASP A 571 34.49 -15.48 20.54
C ASP A 571 34.58 -14.37 21.62
N ARG A 572 33.46 -13.90 22.15
CA ARG A 572 33.40 -12.75 23.08
C ARG A 572 32.78 -13.06 24.45
N GLU A 573 32.69 -14.34 24.81
CA GLU A 573 32.20 -14.81 26.11
C GLU A 573 32.93 -14.15 27.29
N LYS A 574 34.27 -14.18 27.29
CA LYS A 574 35.11 -13.56 28.33
C LYS A 574 34.85 -12.06 28.51
N LEU A 575 34.49 -11.37 27.42
CA LEU A 575 34.20 -9.93 27.47
C LEU A 575 32.90 -9.69 28.24
N ILE A 576 31.82 -10.39 27.89
CA ILE A 576 30.53 -10.27 28.58
C ILE A 576 30.67 -10.65 30.05
N GLU A 577 31.42 -11.71 30.35
CA GLU A 577 31.66 -12.13 31.72
C GLU A 577 32.39 -11.05 32.54
N LYS A 578 33.46 -10.46 31.98
CA LYS A 578 34.22 -9.36 32.62
C LYS A 578 33.33 -8.15 32.91
N LEU A 579 32.35 -7.88 32.05
CA LEU A 579 31.41 -6.76 32.20
C LEU A 579 30.25 -7.06 33.14
N GLY A 580 30.13 -8.29 33.65
CA GLY A 580 29.13 -8.69 34.64
C GLY A 580 27.93 -9.46 34.08
N GLY A 581 27.85 -9.68 32.76
CA GLY A 581 26.77 -10.43 32.10
C GLY A 581 27.04 -11.93 31.96
N GLU A 582 26.06 -12.65 31.45
CA GLU A 582 26.16 -14.08 31.09
C GLU A 582 26.07 -14.20 29.56
N HIS A 583 27.09 -14.79 28.94
CA HIS A 583 27.08 -15.00 27.49
C HIS A 583 26.39 -16.31 27.13
N ILE A 584 25.41 -16.23 26.24
CA ILE A 584 24.76 -17.41 25.67
C ILE A 584 25.21 -17.54 24.21
N LYS A 585 25.83 -18.68 23.88
CA LYS A 585 26.14 -19.02 22.48
C LYS A 585 24.84 -19.20 21.70
N CYS A 586 24.76 -18.53 20.56
CA CYS A 586 23.55 -18.41 19.77
C CYS A 586 23.96 -18.28 18.30
N ASP A 587 23.34 -19.07 17.43
CA ASP A 587 23.56 -18.97 15.99
C ASP A 587 23.12 -17.58 15.49
N THR A 588 23.77 -17.06 14.44
CA THR A 588 23.51 -15.73 13.89
C THR A 588 22.06 -15.52 13.45
N GLU A 589 21.37 -16.58 13.03
CA GLU A 589 19.97 -16.52 12.62
C GLU A 589 19.00 -16.42 13.79
N LEU A 590 19.47 -16.52 15.03
CA LEU A 590 18.67 -16.54 16.25
C LEU A 590 18.98 -15.34 17.15
N SER A 591 18.17 -15.18 18.20
CA SER A 591 18.34 -14.16 19.23
C SER A 591 18.16 -14.76 20.63
N ILE A 592 18.73 -14.08 21.62
CA ILE A 592 18.55 -14.37 23.04
C ILE A 592 17.63 -13.33 23.66
N GLU A 593 16.66 -13.81 24.44
CA GLU A 593 15.71 -13.00 25.19
C GLU A 593 15.96 -13.19 26.69
N ASP A 594 16.44 -12.15 27.37
CA ASP A 594 16.47 -12.08 28.83
C ASP A 594 15.17 -11.47 29.34
N GLU A 595 14.18 -12.33 29.59
CA GLU A 595 12.85 -11.89 30.03
C GLU A 595 12.86 -11.16 31.38
N GLU A 596 13.87 -11.40 32.22
CA GLU A 596 14.00 -10.82 33.54
C GLU A 596 14.42 -9.35 33.46
N HIS A 597 15.38 -9.06 32.58
CA HIS A 597 15.93 -7.70 32.41
C HIS A 597 15.33 -6.95 31.20
N ASN A 598 14.46 -7.60 30.42
CA ASN A 598 13.91 -7.11 29.15
C ASN A 598 14.98 -6.72 28.12
N VAL A 599 16.08 -7.49 28.09
CA VAL A 599 17.17 -7.31 27.14
C VAL A 599 17.08 -8.38 26.06
N PHE A 600 17.13 -7.96 24.82
CA PHE A 600 17.08 -8.80 23.64
C PHE A 600 18.40 -8.61 22.89
N SER A 601 19.01 -9.70 22.43
CA SER A 601 20.28 -9.59 21.72
C SER A 601 20.40 -10.61 20.60
N CYS A 602 21.11 -10.23 19.55
CA CYS A 602 21.56 -11.14 18.51
C CYS A 602 23.01 -10.82 18.14
N SER A 603 23.76 -11.86 17.76
CA SER A 603 25.16 -11.71 17.41
C SER A 603 25.30 -10.87 16.13
N ALA A 604 24.48 -11.16 15.11
CA ALA A 604 24.33 -10.44 13.83
C ALA A 604 25.64 -9.86 13.25
N TYR A 605 26.75 -10.52 13.53
CA TYR A 605 28.09 -10.05 13.28
C TYR A 605 28.54 -10.65 11.97
N ILE A 606 28.94 -9.84 10.98
CA ILE A 606 29.53 -10.38 9.76
C ILE A 606 30.91 -10.95 10.10
N ARG A 607 30.97 -12.27 10.40
CA ARG A 607 32.15 -13.07 10.09
C ARG A 607 32.31 -13.08 8.56
N SER A 608 33.53 -13.27 8.07
CA SER A 608 33.84 -13.20 6.63
C SER A 608 33.02 -14.14 5.73
N ASP A 609 32.30 -15.10 6.32
CA ASP A 609 31.52 -16.17 5.71
C ASP A 609 29.99 -16.05 5.90
N GLU A 610 29.50 -15.15 6.76
CA GLU A 610 28.06 -15.05 7.04
C GLU A 610 27.33 -14.12 6.05
N GLY A 611 26.22 -14.62 5.49
CA GLY A 611 25.41 -13.90 4.53
C GLY A 611 24.48 -12.87 5.18
N THR A 612 24.15 -11.81 4.43
CA THR A 612 23.19 -10.76 4.86
C THR A 612 21.83 -11.33 5.32
N TYR A 613 21.40 -12.46 4.76
CA TYR A 613 20.16 -13.13 5.14
C TYR A 613 20.17 -13.63 6.59
N SER A 614 21.26 -14.26 7.02
CA SER A 614 21.35 -14.81 8.37
C SER A 614 21.38 -13.69 9.42
N VAL A 615 22.10 -12.60 9.13
CA VAL A 615 22.07 -11.35 9.92
C VAL A 615 20.65 -10.79 10.02
N TYR A 616 19.92 -10.74 8.90
CA TYR A 616 18.53 -10.30 8.89
C TYR A 616 17.63 -11.19 9.77
N GLN A 617 17.79 -12.51 9.73
CA GLN A 617 16.98 -13.42 10.55
C GLN A 617 17.21 -13.23 12.05
N GLY A 618 18.46 -13.05 12.49
CA GLY A 618 18.77 -12.77 13.89
C GLY A 618 18.17 -11.45 14.37
N ILE A 619 18.32 -10.38 13.57
CA ILE A 619 17.70 -9.07 13.86
C ILE A 619 16.18 -9.18 13.89
N LYS A 620 15.60 -9.93 12.96
CA LYS A 620 14.15 -10.17 12.89
C LYS A 620 13.64 -10.90 14.13
N HIS A 621 14.27 -12.01 14.53
CA HIS A 621 13.87 -12.74 15.73
C HIS A 621 13.96 -11.86 16.98
N MET A 622 15.01 -11.05 17.10
CA MET A 622 15.17 -10.12 18.21
C MET A 622 14.02 -9.10 18.29
N ILE A 623 13.72 -8.40 17.19
CA ILE A 623 12.67 -7.38 17.16
C ILE A 623 11.27 -8.01 17.32
N ASP A 624 11.02 -9.16 16.70
CA ASP A 624 9.77 -9.91 16.88
C ASP A 624 9.54 -10.27 18.35
N GLY A 625 10.58 -10.68 19.07
CA GLY A 625 10.55 -10.94 20.51
C GLY A 625 10.18 -9.70 21.32
N MET A 626 10.79 -8.55 20.98
CA MET A 626 10.50 -7.26 21.62
C MET A 626 9.03 -6.83 21.41
N VAL A 627 8.54 -6.89 20.17
CA VAL A 627 7.14 -6.56 19.83
C VAL A 627 6.16 -7.49 20.54
N LYS A 628 6.46 -8.81 20.54
CA LYS A 628 5.67 -9.82 21.24
C LYS A 628 5.59 -9.56 22.74
N LYS A 629 6.65 -9.04 23.37
CA LYS A 629 6.65 -8.69 24.80
C LYS A 629 5.70 -7.52 25.09
N LEU A 630 5.73 -6.48 24.26
CA LEU A 630 4.89 -5.28 24.43
C LEU A 630 3.41 -5.58 24.17
N THR A 631 3.12 -6.47 23.22
CA THR A 631 1.73 -6.86 22.87
C THR A 631 1.16 -7.94 23.80
N LYS A 632 2.00 -8.74 24.48
CA LYS A 632 1.54 -9.73 25.50
C LYS A 632 0.79 -9.10 26.68
N GLY A 633 0.93 -7.80 26.94
CA GLY A 633 0.26 -7.07 28.03
C GLY A 633 -1.11 -6.48 27.69
N ILE A 634 -1.54 -6.50 26.43
CA ILE A 634 -2.78 -5.89 25.92
C ILE A 634 -3.89 -6.95 25.81
N LYS A 635 -3.89 -7.94 26.71
CA LYS A 635 -4.72 -9.14 26.57
C LYS A 635 -6.14 -9.02 27.07
#